data_AF-A0A179UUN2-F1
#
_entry.id   AF-A0A179UUN2-F1
#
_cell.length_a   1.000
_cell.length_b   1.000
_cell.length_c   1.000
_cell.angle_alpha   90.00
_cell.angle_beta   90.00
_cell.angle_gamma   90.00
#
_symmetry.space_group_name_H-M   'P 1'
#
loop_
_entity.id
_entity.type
_entity.pdbx_description
1 polymer ?
#
loop_
_entity_poly.entity_id
_entity_poly.type
_entity_poly.pdbx_seq_one_letter_code
_entity_poly.pdbx_strand_id
1 'polypeptide(L)'
;MSPTEAAGLSTTYDCGRTGTPDLRLLHFNDVYHVEAGSAEPIGGTPRFQTLVNYYRNHPRFAGQPPLLTFFSGDAFNPSLESSVTKGRHMVPFLNQAGTDVACVGNHDLDFGVEQFEHLRNQCKFPWLLANMLDPALGEGVPLANCPKTHMLESNGIKVGVIGLGEREWLDTVNALPPIIYKSASATANELVPGLRAQGADLIVAVTHQREPNDNKLAKKTPTGLIDIILGGHDHFYGHSIVKSTHVLRSGTDFKQLSYIEAWRKTDGSGGWDFSITRRDVVRAIPEDPATVELVAKLTSALKAKLQKPVGYTANPLDARFTTVRRKESNLGNFVCDLMRFHHHAECAMMASGTIRGDQIYPPGPLRVKDILNCFPFEDPVVVLRVKGRALRAALENGVSELPALEGRFPQVSNIQYGYALSAPPGSRIAFVKVGGEDLEDDRLYTLATRGYMARGKDGYTALLTESEGGEAEEIISEENGVLISTILRQYFLSLKVLGTWNRLGPSLHRHWDSVNERWHGPGWMEATSPLASPEEQPKKPIVDGNETPEKISSSFQYESANPRHKDEPGKAADQLSRGDQPDGYDSGSNGSTTSESESTMDSESDSEPEILSRPRNYVTTAARSVEDADHREVVARHFVRKWREKAGLGPDKVQPVDHATNGFSPAWTRAIAPVLEGRIVQIDRKKA
;
A
#
# COMPACT_ATOMS: atom_id res chain seq x y z
N MET A 1 29.55 21.75 1.19
CA MET A 1 28.33 21.47 1.96
C MET A 1 28.22 19.97 2.14
N SER A 2 27.89 19.50 3.34
CA SER A 2 27.68 18.08 3.61
C SER A 2 26.41 17.57 2.88
N PRO A 3 26.25 16.25 2.65
CA PRO A 3 25.00 15.72 2.13
C PRO A 3 23.77 16.12 2.95
N THR A 4 23.90 16.20 4.28
CA THR A 4 22.85 16.68 5.19
C THR A 4 22.44 18.14 4.92
N GLU A 5 23.35 18.98 4.42
CA GLU A 5 23.08 20.38 4.11
C GLU A 5 22.42 20.59 2.73
N ALA A 6 22.77 19.78 1.73
CA ALA A 6 22.44 20.06 0.34
C ALA A 6 21.57 19.00 -0.36
N ALA A 7 21.69 17.71 0.00
CA ALA A 7 21.03 16.63 -0.74
C ALA A 7 19.51 16.69 -0.56
N GLY A 8 18.74 16.61 -1.65
CA GLY A 8 17.28 16.69 -1.62
C GLY A 8 16.71 18.08 -1.29
N LEU A 9 17.52 19.16 -1.33
CA LEU A 9 17.05 20.52 -1.08
C LEU A 9 16.38 21.11 -2.32
N SER A 10 15.21 21.75 -2.15
CA SER A 10 14.63 22.63 -3.17
C SER A 10 13.82 23.77 -2.55
N THR A 11 13.82 24.94 -3.19
CA THR A 11 12.98 26.06 -2.79
C THR A 11 11.58 25.86 -3.34
N THR A 12 10.58 25.82 -2.46
CA THR A 12 9.17 25.72 -2.85
C THR A 12 8.57 27.10 -3.05
N TYR A 13 8.87 28.02 -2.13
CA TYR A 13 8.44 29.40 -2.20
C TYR A 13 9.46 30.29 -1.52
N ASP A 14 9.71 31.47 -2.04
CA ASP A 14 10.62 32.44 -1.46
C ASP A 14 9.97 33.83 -1.45
N CYS A 15 9.85 34.42 -0.27
CA CYS A 15 9.36 35.79 -0.12
C CYS A 15 10.44 36.85 -0.40
N GLY A 16 11.69 36.43 -0.66
CA GLY A 16 12.82 37.33 -0.95
C GLY A 16 13.38 38.03 0.29
N ARG A 17 12.88 37.70 1.49
CA ARG A 17 13.42 38.20 2.76
C ARG A 17 14.75 37.50 3.06
N THR A 18 15.71 38.28 3.57
CA THR A 18 17.02 37.79 3.98
C THR A 18 17.31 38.15 5.43
N GLY A 19 18.15 37.37 6.11
CA GLY A 19 18.52 37.58 7.51
C GLY A 19 17.82 36.60 8.45
N THR A 20 17.92 36.84 9.76
CA THR A 20 17.32 35.96 10.76
C THR A 20 15.79 36.04 10.69
N PRO A 21 15.07 34.92 10.57
CA PRO A 21 13.61 34.91 10.65
C PRO A 21 13.11 35.19 12.06
N ASP A 22 11.87 35.68 12.16
CA ASP A 22 11.19 35.89 13.44
C ASP A 22 10.75 34.56 14.06
N LEU A 23 10.34 33.61 13.20
CA LEU A 23 9.95 32.24 13.54
C LEU A 23 10.53 31.23 12.56
N ARG A 24 10.79 30.02 13.07
CA ARG A 24 11.26 28.87 12.30
C ARG A 24 10.33 27.70 12.55
N LEU A 25 9.76 27.14 11.48
CA LEU A 25 8.80 26.06 11.54
C LEU A 25 9.28 24.84 10.73
N LEU A 26 8.92 23.65 11.18
CA LEU A 26 9.11 22.39 10.48
C LEU A 26 7.73 21.73 10.30
N HIS A 27 7.42 21.22 9.12
CA HIS A 27 6.14 20.57 8.85
C HIS A 27 6.30 19.24 8.11
N PHE A 28 5.61 18.22 8.58
CA PHE A 28 5.44 16.92 7.92
C PHE A 28 4.04 16.36 8.18
N ASN A 29 3.62 15.37 7.40
CA ASN A 29 2.26 14.79 7.41
C ASN A 29 2.31 13.35 6.89
N ASP A 30 1.27 12.55 7.22
CA ASP A 30 1.02 11.22 6.67
C ASP A 30 2.24 10.29 6.76
N VAL A 31 2.52 9.74 7.94
CA VAL A 31 3.72 8.93 8.20
C VAL A 31 3.38 7.54 8.68
N TYR A 32 3.42 6.55 7.77
CA TYR A 32 2.99 5.18 8.10
C TYR A 32 4.16 4.22 8.28
N HIS A 33 5.22 4.42 7.49
CA HIS A 33 6.36 3.50 7.44
C HIS A 33 7.60 4.06 8.11
N VAL A 34 8.22 3.27 9.00
CA VAL A 34 9.46 3.64 9.68
C VAL A 34 10.71 3.30 8.87
N GLU A 35 10.64 2.25 8.04
CA GLU A 35 11.70 1.86 7.11
C GLU A 35 11.72 2.76 5.87
N ALA A 36 12.88 2.83 5.21
CA ALA A 36 13.00 3.49 3.90
C ALA A 36 12.30 2.66 2.80
N GLY A 37 11.71 3.37 1.83
CA GLY A 37 11.16 2.83 0.60
C GLY A 37 12.22 2.37 -0.40
N SER A 38 11.76 1.76 -1.49
CA SER A 38 12.62 1.17 -2.52
C SER A 38 13.19 2.18 -3.53
N ALA A 39 12.55 3.35 -3.69
CA ALA A 39 12.89 4.36 -4.68
C ALA A 39 12.97 5.76 -4.05
N GLU A 40 13.74 6.66 -4.69
CA GLU A 40 13.88 8.05 -4.23
C GLU A 40 12.59 8.87 -4.44
N PRO A 41 12.27 9.83 -3.55
CA PRO A 41 12.86 10.00 -2.22
C PRO A 41 12.55 8.81 -1.32
N ILE A 42 13.58 8.22 -0.72
CA ILE A 42 13.47 6.94 -0.01
C ILE A 42 12.83 7.05 1.38
N GLY A 43 12.83 8.23 2.00
CA GLY A 43 12.28 8.40 3.35
C GLY A 43 13.00 7.60 4.43
N GLY A 44 12.21 7.08 5.37
CA GLY A 44 12.68 6.33 6.54
C GLY A 44 13.04 7.23 7.72
N THR A 45 12.60 6.84 8.91
CA THR A 45 12.75 7.64 10.14
C THR A 45 14.20 8.00 10.48
N PRO A 46 15.23 7.16 10.25
CA PRO A 46 16.60 7.54 10.62
C PRO A 46 17.16 8.71 9.81
N ARG A 47 16.90 8.78 8.51
CA ARG A 47 17.35 9.91 7.67
C ARG A 47 16.50 11.15 7.90
N PHE A 48 15.21 10.95 8.10
CA PHE A 48 14.31 12.02 8.49
C PHE A 48 14.78 12.67 9.80
N GLN A 49 15.11 11.88 10.82
CA GLN A 49 15.62 12.39 12.09
C GLN A 49 16.93 13.16 11.92
N THR A 50 17.84 12.72 11.04
CA THR A 50 19.05 13.50 10.69
C THR A 50 18.70 14.89 10.19
N LEU A 51 17.67 15.03 9.33
CA LEU A 51 17.23 16.34 8.84
C LEU A 51 16.54 17.16 9.93
N VAL A 52 15.73 16.54 10.78
CA VAL A 52 15.15 17.24 11.94
C VAL A 52 16.26 17.79 12.84
N ASN A 53 17.26 16.96 13.16
CA ASN A 53 18.42 17.34 13.96
C ASN A 53 19.25 18.43 13.26
N TYR A 54 19.35 18.41 11.94
CA TYR A 54 19.99 19.45 11.16
C TYR A 54 19.31 20.81 11.37
N TYR A 55 17.99 20.89 11.18
CA TYR A 55 17.27 22.15 11.39
C TYR A 55 17.25 22.57 12.85
N ARG A 56 17.19 21.64 13.79
CA ARG A 56 17.09 21.96 15.20
C ARG A 56 18.42 22.37 15.83
N ASN A 57 19.50 21.64 15.53
CA ASN A 57 20.74 21.69 16.33
C ASN A 57 22.00 22.09 15.53
N HIS A 58 21.94 22.20 14.20
CA HIS A 58 23.15 22.51 13.42
C HIS A 58 23.69 23.91 13.75
N PRO A 59 25.02 24.10 13.88
CA PRO A 59 25.62 25.40 14.25
C PRO A 59 25.20 26.59 13.38
N ARG A 60 24.82 26.36 12.12
CA ARG A 60 24.30 27.43 11.22
C ARG A 60 23.05 28.13 11.76
N PHE A 61 22.29 27.45 12.63
CA PHE A 61 21.07 27.96 13.24
C PHE A 61 21.31 28.44 14.68
N ALA A 62 22.56 28.46 15.15
CA ALA A 62 22.89 29.00 16.46
C ALA A 62 22.49 30.49 16.54
N GLY A 63 21.82 30.88 17.62
CA GLY A 63 21.32 32.25 17.81
C GLY A 63 20.07 32.60 17.01
N GLN A 64 19.50 31.67 16.25
CA GLN A 64 18.20 31.85 15.60
C GLN A 64 17.05 31.38 16.52
N PRO A 65 15.79 31.75 16.21
CA PRO A 65 14.63 31.28 16.99
C PRO A 65 14.57 29.76 17.17
N PRO A 66 14.06 29.27 18.33
CA PRO A 66 13.71 27.86 18.50
C PRO A 66 12.76 27.37 17.40
N LEU A 67 13.02 26.16 16.91
CA LEU A 67 12.25 25.51 15.86
C LEU A 67 10.96 24.92 16.41
N LEU A 68 9.80 25.31 15.85
CA LEU A 68 8.50 24.69 16.13
C LEU A 68 8.17 23.62 15.07
N THR A 69 7.68 22.46 15.50
CA THR A 69 7.46 21.29 14.64
C THR A 69 5.99 20.90 14.64
N PHE A 70 5.37 20.93 13.45
CA PHE A 70 3.95 20.67 13.23
C PHE A 70 3.77 19.35 12.49
N PHE A 71 2.84 18.53 12.95
CA PHE A 71 2.50 17.26 12.32
C PHE A 71 1.02 17.21 11.94
N SER A 72 0.71 17.02 10.66
CA SER A 72 -0.68 17.04 10.19
C SER A 72 -1.37 15.67 10.21
N GLY A 73 -1.05 14.79 11.15
CA GLY A 73 -1.79 13.54 11.41
C GLY A 73 -1.49 12.40 10.44
N ASP A 74 -2.19 11.28 10.66
CA ASP A 74 -2.02 9.99 10.00
C ASP A 74 -0.66 9.34 10.29
N ALA A 75 -0.50 8.84 11.52
CA ALA A 75 0.70 8.16 11.98
C ALA A 75 0.49 6.69 12.34
N PHE A 76 -0.71 6.34 12.81
CA PHE A 76 -0.90 5.05 13.48
C PHE A 76 -1.33 3.91 12.58
N ASN A 77 -1.89 4.19 11.40
CA ASN A 77 -2.27 3.22 10.38
C ASN A 77 -2.26 3.92 9.01
N PRO A 78 -2.09 3.26 7.85
CA PRO A 78 -1.88 1.83 7.68
C PRO A 78 -0.42 1.44 7.40
N SER A 79 0.10 0.50 8.19
CA SER A 79 1.39 -0.13 7.95
C SER A 79 1.39 -1.59 8.44
N LEU A 80 2.40 -2.34 8.04
CA LEU A 80 2.60 -3.69 8.56
C LEU A 80 2.94 -3.65 10.05
N GLU A 81 3.75 -2.68 10.46
CA GLU A 81 4.07 -2.43 11.86
C GLU A 81 2.82 -2.07 12.65
N SER A 82 1.91 -1.26 12.10
CA SER A 82 0.65 -0.92 12.76
C SER A 82 -0.27 -2.13 12.90
N SER A 83 -0.31 -3.02 11.92
CA SER A 83 -1.16 -4.22 11.96
C SER A 83 -0.85 -5.10 13.18
N VAL A 84 0.44 -5.19 13.54
CA VAL A 84 0.93 -5.94 14.70
C VAL A 84 0.90 -5.13 15.99
N THR A 85 1.33 -3.87 15.95
CA THR A 85 1.54 -3.05 17.15
C THR A 85 0.33 -2.18 17.51
N LYS A 86 -0.71 -2.19 16.68
CA LYS A 86 -1.87 -1.30 16.73
C LYS A 86 -1.44 0.17 16.91
N GLY A 87 -0.51 0.62 16.06
CA GLY A 87 0.02 2.00 16.04
C GLY A 87 1.15 2.32 17.04
N ARG A 88 1.40 1.49 18.07
CA ARG A 88 2.40 1.78 19.13
C ARG A 88 3.82 2.01 18.63
N HIS A 89 4.19 1.41 17.50
CA HIS A 89 5.52 1.54 16.91
C HIS A 89 5.89 2.98 16.53
N MET A 90 4.92 3.85 16.22
CA MET A 90 5.20 5.19 15.70
C MET A 90 5.46 6.23 16.81
N VAL A 91 4.88 6.03 18.00
CA VAL A 91 4.99 6.96 19.14
C VAL A 91 6.44 7.38 19.48
N PRO A 92 7.42 6.45 19.57
CA PRO A 92 8.80 6.83 19.85
C PRO A 92 9.39 7.79 18.80
N PHE A 93 9.08 7.59 17.53
CA PHE A 93 9.60 8.42 16.43
C PHE A 93 8.96 9.81 16.42
N LEU A 94 7.65 9.92 16.66
CA LEU A 94 6.98 11.23 16.76
C LEU A 94 7.51 12.06 17.94
N ASN A 95 7.78 11.39 19.07
CA ASN A 95 8.40 12.01 20.24
C ASN A 95 9.86 12.44 19.98
N GLN A 96 10.63 11.61 19.27
CA GLN A 96 12.02 11.90 18.94
C GLN A 96 12.15 12.99 17.86
N ALA A 97 11.20 13.06 16.94
CA ALA A 97 11.07 14.12 15.96
C ALA A 97 10.87 15.49 16.64
N GLY A 98 10.51 15.54 17.92
CA GLY A 98 10.31 16.78 18.67
C GLY A 98 9.13 17.58 18.14
N THR A 99 8.03 16.87 17.85
CA THR A 99 6.74 17.46 17.46
C THR A 99 6.21 18.31 18.60
N ASP A 100 5.76 19.53 18.31
CA ASP A 100 5.19 20.46 19.29
C ASP A 100 3.66 20.40 19.29
N VAL A 101 3.05 20.11 18.15
CA VAL A 101 1.60 19.98 18.00
C VAL A 101 1.26 19.09 16.81
N ALA A 102 0.21 18.28 16.95
CA ALA A 102 -0.32 17.47 15.87
C ALA A 102 -1.81 17.73 15.61
N CYS A 103 -2.28 17.46 14.39
CA CYS A 103 -3.70 17.27 14.11
C CYS A 103 -4.00 15.77 14.05
N VAL A 104 -5.19 15.36 14.48
CA VAL A 104 -5.68 13.99 14.25
C VAL A 104 -5.91 13.79 12.75
N GLY A 105 -5.53 12.64 12.20
CA GLY A 105 -5.91 12.18 10.87
C GLY A 105 -6.95 11.05 10.91
N ASN A 106 -7.54 10.71 9.78
CA ASN A 106 -8.57 9.67 9.74
C ASN A 106 -8.00 8.29 10.10
N HIS A 107 -6.78 7.99 9.67
CA HIS A 107 -6.18 6.69 9.91
C HIS A 107 -5.55 6.57 11.32
N ASP A 108 -5.49 7.65 12.09
CA ASP A 108 -5.17 7.57 13.52
C ASP A 108 -6.28 6.89 14.35
N LEU A 109 -7.49 6.83 13.79
CA LEU A 109 -8.70 6.28 14.42
C LEU A 109 -9.05 4.86 13.93
N ASP A 110 -8.27 4.28 13.01
CA ASP A 110 -8.57 2.98 12.39
C ASP A 110 -8.65 1.82 13.39
N PHE A 111 -7.94 1.91 14.52
CA PHE A 111 -8.00 0.93 15.61
C PHE A 111 -8.99 1.30 16.73
N GLY A 112 -9.85 2.29 16.48
CA GLY A 112 -10.83 2.79 17.44
C GLY A 112 -10.32 3.96 18.28
N VAL A 113 -11.29 4.71 18.82
CA VAL A 113 -11.07 5.94 19.60
C VAL A 113 -10.27 5.68 20.87
N GLU A 114 -10.57 4.59 21.59
CA GLU A 114 -9.87 4.22 22.83
C GLU A 114 -8.37 3.94 22.59
N GLN A 115 -8.05 3.25 21.51
CA GLN A 115 -6.66 2.98 21.14
C GLN A 115 -5.95 4.27 20.77
N PHE A 116 -6.60 5.16 20.02
CA PHE A 116 -6.06 6.48 19.72
C PHE A 116 -5.77 7.29 21.00
N GLU A 117 -6.70 7.33 21.96
CA GLU A 117 -6.49 8.00 23.26
C GLU A 117 -5.29 7.42 24.01
N HIS A 118 -5.16 6.09 24.03
CA HIS A 118 -4.04 5.39 24.67
C HIS A 118 -2.69 5.77 24.04
N LEU A 119 -2.60 5.84 22.71
CA LEU A 119 -1.39 6.23 21.98
C LEU A 119 -1.07 7.72 22.14
N ARG A 120 -2.10 8.57 22.06
CA ARG A 120 -1.98 10.02 22.28
C ARG A 120 -1.37 10.32 23.64
N ASN A 121 -1.81 9.63 24.70
CA ASN A 121 -1.30 9.85 26.06
C ASN A 121 0.18 9.47 26.23
N GLN A 122 0.78 8.77 25.26
CA GLN A 122 2.21 8.45 25.22
C GLN A 122 3.01 9.47 24.37
N CYS A 123 2.33 10.36 23.64
CA CYS A 123 2.95 11.45 22.91
C CYS A 123 3.26 12.62 23.86
N LYS A 124 4.38 13.32 23.62
CA LYS A 124 4.84 14.47 24.43
C LYS A 124 4.22 15.81 23.99
N PHE A 125 3.25 15.77 23.10
CA PHE A 125 2.63 16.92 22.45
C PHE A 125 1.12 16.69 22.31
N PRO A 126 0.31 17.76 22.26
CA PRO A 126 -1.12 17.66 22.08
C PRO A 126 -1.49 17.29 20.64
N TRP A 127 -2.55 16.49 20.51
CA TRP A 127 -3.23 16.21 19.25
C TRP A 127 -4.53 16.98 19.20
N LEU A 128 -4.70 17.82 18.18
CA LEU A 128 -5.80 18.76 18.04
C LEU A 128 -6.87 18.21 17.10
N LEU A 129 -8.13 18.45 17.47
CA LEU A 129 -9.29 18.21 16.62
C LEU A 129 -10.44 19.10 17.09
N ALA A 130 -10.85 20.09 16.29
CA ALA A 130 -11.81 21.09 16.74
C ALA A 130 -13.24 20.84 16.27
N ASN A 131 -13.42 20.09 15.18
CA ASN A 131 -14.64 20.10 14.38
C ASN A 131 -15.32 18.73 14.17
N MET A 132 -14.84 17.70 14.87
CA MET A 132 -15.48 16.40 15.03
C MET A 132 -15.89 16.26 16.49
N LEU A 133 -17.19 16.35 16.78
CA LEU A 133 -17.71 16.39 18.15
C LEU A 133 -18.37 15.07 18.52
N ASP A 134 -18.08 14.59 19.72
CA ASP A 134 -18.66 13.37 20.27
C ASP A 134 -19.77 13.74 21.27
N PRO A 135 -21.06 13.55 20.93
CA PRO A 135 -22.17 13.88 21.81
C PRO A 135 -22.18 13.03 23.08
N ALA A 136 -21.51 11.86 23.11
CA ALA A 136 -21.39 11.04 24.30
C ALA A 136 -20.45 11.64 25.36
N LEU A 137 -19.50 12.50 24.94
CA LEU A 137 -18.56 13.20 25.83
C LEU A 137 -19.13 14.52 26.38
N GLY A 138 -20.22 15.02 25.78
CA GLY A 138 -20.90 16.25 26.17
C GLY A 138 -21.03 17.26 25.01
N GLU A 139 -21.84 18.29 25.22
CA GLU A 139 -22.10 19.29 24.19
C GLU A 139 -20.82 20.03 23.80
N GLY A 140 -20.48 19.99 22.50
CA GLY A 140 -19.32 20.71 21.97
C GLY A 140 -17.96 20.10 22.33
N VAL A 141 -17.91 18.89 22.89
CA VAL A 141 -16.66 18.20 23.22
C VAL A 141 -16.14 17.46 21.98
N PRO A 142 -14.87 17.69 21.57
CA PRO A 142 -14.30 16.97 20.44
C PRO A 142 -14.09 15.48 20.71
N LEU A 143 -14.09 14.70 19.62
CA LEU A 143 -13.76 13.28 19.63
C LEU A 143 -12.45 13.02 20.39
N ALA A 144 -12.44 11.91 21.15
CA ALA A 144 -11.33 11.52 22.01
C ALA A 144 -10.97 12.53 23.12
N ASN A 145 -11.83 13.52 23.45
CA ASN A 145 -11.46 14.64 24.31
C ASN A 145 -10.24 15.44 23.79
N CYS A 146 -10.05 15.50 22.48
CA CYS A 146 -8.96 16.29 21.90
C CYS A 146 -9.15 17.79 22.19
N PRO A 147 -8.07 18.53 22.54
CA PRO A 147 -8.12 19.98 22.55
C PRO A 147 -8.44 20.53 21.15
N LYS A 148 -9.25 21.60 21.09
CA LYS A 148 -9.59 22.26 19.82
C LYS A 148 -8.44 23.10 19.27
N THR A 149 -7.74 23.78 20.17
CA THR A 149 -6.69 24.75 19.86
C THR A 149 -5.53 24.63 20.84
N HIS A 150 -4.37 25.15 20.47
CA HIS A 150 -3.19 25.22 21.34
C HIS A 150 -2.41 26.50 21.10
N MET A 151 -1.73 27.02 22.12
CA MET A 151 -0.86 28.20 22.01
C MET A 151 0.59 27.76 22.20
N LEU A 152 1.41 28.00 21.19
CA LEU A 152 2.86 27.81 21.24
C LEU A 152 3.54 29.18 21.37
N GLU A 153 4.80 29.19 21.80
CA GLU A 153 5.62 30.40 21.87
C GLU A 153 7.03 30.11 21.37
N SER A 154 7.56 30.98 20.51
CA SER A 154 8.96 30.97 20.11
C SER A 154 9.44 32.39 19.87
N ASN A 155 10.63 32.73 20.36
CA ASN A 155 11.22 34.08 20.23
C ASN A 155 10.29 35.20 20.76
N GLY A 156 9.54 34.94 21.84
CA GLY A 156 8.55 35.86 22.42
C GLY A 156 7.32 36.10 21.54
N ILE A 157 7.12 35.28 20.50
CA ILE A 157 6.01 35.35 19.55
C ILE A 157 5.04 34.22 19.84
N LYS A 158 3.77 34.56 20.01
CA LYS A 158 2.70 33.59 20.28
C LYS A 158 2.12 33.05 18.98
N VAL A 159 2.13 31.73 18.83
CA VAL A 159 1.58 31.02 17.66
C VAL A 159 0.33 30.26 18.09
N GLY A 160 -0.83 30.75 17.68
CA GLY A 160 -2.11 30.09 17.91
C GLY A 160 -2.34 29.00 16.87
N VAL A 161 -2.70 27.80 17.32
CA VAL A 161 -2.87 26.61 16.49
C VAL A 161 -4.29 26.09 16.61
N ILE A 162 -4.91 25.71 15.49
CA ILE A 162 -6.22 25.04 15.42
C ILE A 162 -6.09 23.73 14.65
N GLY A 163 -6.71 22.65 15.15
CA GLY A 163 -6.76 21.34 14.48
C GLY A 163 -8.08 21.10 13.76
N LEU A 164 -8.07 20.70 12.48
CA LEU A 164 -9.29 20.51 11.68
C LEU A 164 -9.25 19.24 10.82
N GLY A 165 -10.32 18.46 10.85
CA GLY A 165 -10.54 17.29 9.97
C GLY A 165 -11.62 17.53 8.91
N GLU A 166 -11.62 16.73 7.84
CA GLU A 166 -12.63 16.83 6.77
C GLU A 166 -13.86 15.95 7.01
N ARG A 167 -14.99 16.27 6.36
CA ARG A 167 -16.28 15.60 6.63
C ARG A 167 -16.28 14.14 6.18
N GLU A 168 -15.55 13.88 5.12
CA GLU A 168 -15.47 12.62 4.38
C GLU A 168 -14.90 11.46 5.24
N TRP A 169 -14.28 11.78 6.38
CA TRP A 169 -13.87 10.80 7.40
C TRP A 169 -15.03 9.93 7.89
N LEU A 170 -16.25 10.48 7.96
CA LEU A 170 -17.43 9.77 8.45
C LEU A 170 -17.77 8.54 7.59
N ASP A 171 -17.39 8.57 6.31
CA ASP A 171 -17.67 7.50 5.34
C ASP A 171 -16.46 6.56 5.12
N THR A 172 -15.29 6.92 5.65
CA THR A 172 -14.01 6.26 5.36
C THR A 172 -13.32 5.61 6.55
N VAL A 173 -13.61 6.06 7.77
CA VAL A 173 -13.11 5.40 8.99
C VAL A 173 -13.99 4.20 9.33
N ASN A 174 -13.35 3.07 9.63
CA ASN A 174 -14.05 1.81 9.86
C ASN A 174 -14.99 1.84 11.06
N ALA A 175 -14.53 2.41 12.18
CA ALA A 175 -15.26 2.44 13.44
C ALA A 175 -15.21 3.85 14.06
N LEU A 176 -16.30 4.61 13.88
CA LEU A 176 -16.53 5.86 14.57
C LEU A 176 -17.83 5.77 15.39
N PRO A 177 -17.87 6.35 16.61
CA PRO A 177 -19.14 6.57 17.29
C PRO A 177 -19.98 7.60 16.51
N PRO A 178 -21.25 7.84 16.87
CA PRO A 178 -22.03 8.91 16.27
C PRO A 178 -21.33 10.27 16.44
N ILE A 179 -20.82 10.86 15.36
CA ILE A 179 -20.09 12.14 15.37
C ILE A 179 -20.95 13.28 14.82
N ILE A 180 -20.89 14.44 15.47
CA ILE A 180 -21.39 15.70 14.92
C ILE A 180 -20.23 16.43 14.24
N TYR A 181 -20.27 16.48 12.90
CA TYR A 181 -19.32 17.26 12.12
C TYR A 181 -19.72 18.73 12.04
N LYS A 182 -18.79 19.63 12.39
CA LYS A 182 -18.88 21.07 12.12
C LYS A 182 -17.95 21.43 10.95
N SER A 183 -18.42 22.28 10.05
CA SER A 183 -17.59 22.67 8.90
C SER A 183 -16.30 23.36 9.36
N ALA A 184 -15.15 22.96 8.79
CA ALA A 184 -13.84 23.48 9.17
C ALA A 184 -13.77 25.02 9.13
N SER A 185 -14.33 25.65 8.10
CA SER A 185 -14.38 27.12 7.99
C SER A 185 -15.22 27.78 9.09
N ALA A 186 -16.37 27.21 9.44
CA ALA A 186 -17.20 27.75 10.53
C ALA A 186 -16.49 27.62 11.88
N THR A 187 -15.83 26.49 12.13
CA THR A 187 -15.04 26.27 13.35
C THR A 187 -13.86 27.24 13.44
N ALA A 188 -13.15 27.47 12.33
CA ALA A 188 -12.07 28.46 12.29
C ALA A 188 -12.57 29.89 12.56
N ASN A 189 -13.67 30.30 11.92
CA ASN A 189 -14.28 31.61 12.13
C ASN A 189 -14.72 31.85 13.58
N GLU A 190 -15.11 30.79 14.29
CA GLU A 190 -15.50 30.85 15.70
C GLU A 190 -14.30 30.91 16.65
N LEU A 191 -13.31 30.03 16.48
CA LEU A 191 -12.27 29.81 17.49
C LEU A 191 -11.05 30.73 17.34
N VAL A 192 -10.70 31.11 16.10
CA VAL A 192 -9.51 31.93 15.84
C VAL A 192 -9.58 33.32 16.50
N PRO A 193 -10.73 34.04 16.53
CA PRO A 193 -10.83 35.30 17.27
C PRO A 193 -10.46 35.15 18.76
N GLY A 194 -10.79 34.01 19.38
CA GLY A 194 -10.40 33.70 20.76
C GLY A 194 -8.88 33.56 20.92
N LEU A 195 -8.20 32.90 19.97
CA LEU A 195 -6.73 32.80 19.97
C LEU A 195 -6.06 34.17 19.81
N ARG A 196 -6.60 35.02 18.92
CA ARG A 196 -6.12 36.40 18.76
C ARG A 196 -6.32 37.23 20.03
N ALA A 197 -7.47 37.10 20.70
CA ALA A 197 -7.72 37.76 21.98
C ALA A 197 -6.77 37.30 23.10
N GLN A 198 -6.29 36.05 23.04
CA GLN A 198 -5.25 35.52 23.94
C GLN A 198 -3.82 35.98 23.57
N GLY A 199 -3.68 36.74 22.49
CA GLY A 199 -2.44 37.38 22.05
C GLY A 199 -1.67 36.61 20.97
N ALA A 200 -2.29 35.71 20.20
CA ALA A 200 -1.62 35.05 19.09
C ALA A 200 -1.20 36.06 17.99
N ASP A 201 0.09 36.12 17.69
CA ASP A 201 0.67 36.91 16.60
C ASP A 201 0.54 36.19 15.24
N LEU A 202 0.70 34.87 15.22
CA LEU A 202 0.56 34.00 14.05
C LEU A 202 -0.55 32.98 14.29
N ILE A 203 -1.41 32.72 13.29
CA ILE A 203 -2.39 31.63 13.32
C ILE A 203 -2.02 30.57 12.29
N VAL A 204 -1.79 29.36 12.79
CA VAL A 204 -1.53 28.15 12.00
C VAL A 204 -2.73 27.23 12.11
N ALA A 205 -3.34 26.89 10.98
CA ALA A 205 -4.28 25.77 10.93
C ALA A 205 -3.50 24.51 10.57
N VAL A 206 -3.46 23.53 11.48
CA VAL A 206 -2.94 22.19 11.18
C VAL A 206 -4.16 21.34 10.84
N THR A 207 -4.23 20.88 9.60
CA THR A 207 -5.43 20.23 9.06
C THR A 207 -5.08 18.86 8.53
N HIS A 208 -6.01 17.93 8.64
CA HIS A 208 -5.91 16.65 7.94
C HIS A 208 -7.09 16.55 6.97
N GLN A 209 -6.96 17.29 5.87
CA GLN A 209 -7.96 17.41 4.82
C GLN A 209 -7.26 17.29 3.47
N ARG A 210 -7.98 16.92 2.41
CA ARG A 210 -7.43 17.11 1.06
C ARG A 210 -7.27 18.59 0.71
N GLU A 211 -6.39 18.87 -0.24
CA GLU A 211 -6.12 20.19 -0.80
C GLU A 211 -7.39 20.95 -1.25
N PRO A 212 -8.41 20.34 -1.90
CA PRO A 212 -9.64 21.05 -2.22
C PRO A 212 -10.35 21.59 -0.98
N ASN A 213 -10.32 20.85 0.13
CA ASN A 213 -10.93 21.23 1.40
C ASN A 213 -10.10 22.29 2.15
N ASP A 214 -8.77 22.23 2.10
CA ASP A 214 -7.90 23.30 2.61
C ASP A 214 -8.03 24.59 1.80
N ASN A 215 -8.09 24.48 0.47
CA ASN A 215 -8.34 25.62 -0.42
C ASN A 215 -9.73 26.22 -0.15
N LYS A 216 -10.74 25.39 0.13
CA LYS A 216 -12.08 25.83 0.53
C LYS A 216 -12.05 26.52 1.90
N LEU A 217 -11.26 26.02 2.86
CA LEU A 217 -11.03 26.65 4.15
C LEU A 217 -10.48 28.07 3.95
N ALA A 218 -9.35 28.22 3.25
CA ALA A 218 -8.75 29.52 2.96
C ALA A 218 -9.69 30.47 2.17
N LYS A 219 -10.52 29.94 1.26
CA LYS A 219 -11.50 30.75 0.49
C LYS A 219 -12.64 31.26 1.37
N LYS A 220 -13.10 30.47 2.33
CA LYS A 220 -14.31 30.75 3.13
C LYS A 220 -14.02 31.47 4.45
N THR A 221 -12.76 31.58 4.87
CA THR A 221 -12.37 32.43 5.99
C THR A 221 -12.05 33.86 5.53
N PRO A 222 -12.22 34.88 6.39
CA PRO A 222 -11.74 36.23 6.13
C PRO A 222 -10.23 36.25 5.91
N THR A 223 -9.76 37.15 5.03
CA THR A 223 -8.32 37.38 4.82
C THR A 223 -7.67 37.80 6.14
N GLY A 224 -6.52 37.19 6.45
CA GLY A 224 -5.78 37.43 7.69
C GLY A 224 -6.32 36.68 8.91
N LEU A 225 -7.41 35.91 8.79
CA LEU A 225 -7.86 35.04 9.87
C LEU A 225 -6.82 33.93 10.14
N ILE A 226 -6.41 33.23 9.08
CA ILE A 226 -5.38 32.18 9.11
C ILE A 226 -4.21 32.62 8.24
N ASP A 227 -3.00 32.60 8.78
CA ASP A 227 -1.79 33.01 8.07
C ASP A 227 -1.25 31.88 7.19
N ILE A 228 -1.24 30.65 7.72
CA ILE A 228 -0.80 29.45 7.00
C ILE A 228 -1.63 28.23 7.40
N ILE A 229 -1.97 27.41 6.40
CA ILE A 229 -2.58 26.09 6.53
C ILE A 229 -1.49 25.05 6.24
N LEU A 230 -1.28 24.17 7.21
CA LEU A 230 -0.39 23.01 7.13
C LEU A 230 -1.29 21.77 7.05
N GLY A 231 -1.41 21.21 5.84
CA GLY A 231 -2.34 20.12 5.52
C GLY A 231 -1.70 18.74 5.39
N GLY A 232 -2.51 17.74 5.06
CA GLY A 232 -2.13 16.32 4.91
C GLY A 232 -3.04 15.54 3.96
N HIS A 233 -3.25 14.25 4.22
CA HIS A 233 -4.22 13.33 3.62
C HIS A 233 -4.00 12.91 2.15
N ASP A 234 -3.46 13.78 1.30
CA ASP A 234 -3.34 13.56 -0.16
C ASP A 234 -2.04 12.86 -0.61
N HIS A 235 -1.08 12.67 0.30
CA HIS A 235 0.19 11.96 0.06
C HIS A 235 1.08 12.54 -1.04
N PHE A 236 0.98 13.85 -1.32
CA PHE A 236 1.89 14.53 -2.23
C PHE A 236 2.42 15.84 -1.66
N TYR A 237 3.57 16.30 -2.17
CA TYR A 237 4.12 17.59 -1.80
C TYR A 237 3.47 18.69 -2.65
N GLY A 238 2.91 19.72 -2.02
CA GLY A 238 2.22 20.79 -2.74
C GLY A 238 2.18 22.08 -1.94
N HIS A 239 2.28 23.21 -2.65
CA HIS A 239 2.14 24.55 -2.09
C HIS A 239 1.28 25.42 -3.00
N SER A 240 0.41 26.21 -2.41
CA SER A 240 -0.33 27.27 -3.09
C SER A 240 -0.60 28.45 -2.15
N ILE A 241 -1.04 29.57 -2.72
CA ILE A 241 -1.49 30.74 -1.96
C ILE A 241 -2.93 31.02 -2.35
N VAL A 242 -3.83 31.03 -1.36
CA VAL A 242 -5.27 31.23 -1.56
C VAL A 242 -5.72 32.37 -0.66
N LYS A 243 -6.19 33.49 -1.25
CA LYS A 243 -6.57 34.71 -0.50
C LYS A 243 -5.50 35.18 0.50
N SER A 244 -4.23 35.13 0.08
CA SER A 244 -3.06 35.48 0.89
C SER A 244 -2.74 34.54 2.06
N THR A 245 -3.46 33.42 2.19
CA THR A 245 -3.12 32.32 3.10
C THR A 245 -2.28 31.29 2.36
N HIS A 246 -1.13 30.91 2.94
CA HIS A 246 -0.33 29.81 2.40
C HIS A 246 -1.00 28.48 2.70
N VAL A 247 -1.09 27.58 1.72
CA VAL A 247 -1.59 26.21 1.87
C VAL A 247 -0.47 25.26 1.49
N LEU A 248 0.03 24.47 2.44
CA LEU A 248 1.21 23.63 2.28
C LEU A 248 0.93 22.19 2.72
N ARG A 249 1.38 21.21 1.94
CA ARG A 249 1.56 19.82 2.39
C ARG A 249 2.96 19.32 2.08
N SER A 250 3.48 18.51 2.98
CA SER A 250 4.88 18.09 3.04
C SER A 250 5.12 16.65 2.58
N GLY A 251 4.32 16.11 1.66
CA GLY A 251 4.55 14.76 1.12
C GLY A 251 3.90 13.66 1.96
N THR A 252 4.64 12.59 2.25
CA THR A 252 4.19 11.41 3.01
C THR A 252 5.38 10.53 3.42
N ASP A 253 5.18 9.58 4.33
CA ASP A 253 6.08 8.48 4.72
C ASP A 253 7.51 8.89 5.06
N PHE A 254 7.65 10.05 5.71
CA PHE A 254 8.94 10.66 5.99
C PHE A 254 9.82 10.87 4.74
N LYS A 255 9.25 10.82 3.52
CA LYS A 255 9.97 11.02 2.27
C LYS A 255 10.28 12.49 2.03
N GLN A 256 9.47 13.39 2.58
CA GLN A 256 9.69 14.82 2.53
C GLN A 256 9.38 15.50 3.86
N LEU A 257 9.97 16.67 4.06
CA LEU A 257 9.56 17.66 5.06
C LEU A 257 9.70 19.06 4.51
N SER A 258 9.03 20.03 5.15
CA SER A 258 9.16 21.45 4.83
C SER A 258 9.80 22.19 6.00
N TYR A 259 10.82 22.99 5.70
CA TYR A 259 11.37 23.99 6.60
C TYR A 259 10.85 25.37 6.18
N ILE A 260 10.27 26.10 7.12
CA ILE A 260 9.57 27.36 6.88
C ILE A 260 10.20 28.44 7.73
N GLU A 261 10.57 29.54 7.10
CA GLU A 261 11.04 30.75 7.75
C GLU A 261 9.95 31.80 7.63
N ALA A 262 9.60 32.46 8.75
CA ALA A 262 8.54 33.45 8.78
C ALA A 262 9.03 34.78 9.36
N TRP A 263 8.61 35.88 8.74
CA TRP A 263 8.88 37.25 9.18
C TRP A 263 7.58 38.02 9.34
N ARG A 264 7.48 38.85 10.38
CA ARG A 264 6.38 39.81 10.48
C ARG A 264 6.51 40.86 9.38
N LYS A 265 5.39 41.21 8.76
CA LYS A 265 5.34 42.29 7.80
C LYS A 265 5.58 43.64 8.49
N THR A 266 6.42 44.46 7.87
CA THR A 266 6.83 45.78 8.39
C THR A 266 6.13 46.94 7.69
N ASP A 267 5.32 46.67 6.68
CA ASP A 267 4.60 47.67 5.86
C ASP A 267 3.32 48.20 6.52
N GLY A 268 3.01 47.73 7.74
CA GLY A 268 1.81 48.11 8.48
C GLY A 268 0.54 47.39 8.03
N SER A 269 0.59 46.47 7.05
CA SER A 269 -0.59 45.69 6.63
C SER A 269 -1.03 44.66 7.66
N GLY A 270 -0.17 44.34 8.63
CA GLY A 270 -0.29 43.15 9.45
C GLY A 270 -0.01 41.86 8.64
N GLY A 271 0.30 40.77 9.35
CA GLY A 271 0.53 39.46 8.74
C GLY A 271 2.01 39.09 8.60
N TRP A 272 2.26 38.06 7.78
CA TRP A 272 3.53 37.34 7.73
C TRP A 272 4.00 37.09 6.30
N ASP A 273 5.31 37.14 6.10
CA ASP A 273 6.00 36.69 4.89
C ASP A 273 6.69 35.36 5.17
N PHE A 274 6.58 34.39 4.25
CA PHE A 274 7.13 33.05 4.41
C PHE A 274 8.12 32.69 3.30
N SER A 275 9.20 32.02 3.65
CA SER A 275 10.02 31.24 2.70
C SER A 275 9.94 29.76 3.08
N ILE A 276 9.69 28.91 2.09
CA ILE A 276 9.42 27.47 2.26
C ILE A 276 10.46 26.68 1.48
N THR A 277 11.25 25.90 2.21
CA THR A 277 12.23 24.96 1.66
C THR A 277 11.70 23.53 1.78
N ARG A 278 11.61 22.83 0.65
CA ARG A 278 11.34 21.40 0.59
C ARG A 278 12.63 20.61 0.81
N ARG A 279 12.53 19.54 1.58
CA ARG A 279 13.61 18.58 1.80
C ARG A 279 13.15 17.17 1.50
N ASP A 280 13.65 16.63 0.40
CA ASP A 280 13.51 15.23 0.04
C ASP A 280 14.51 14.38 0.85
N VAL A 281 14.00 13.37 1.53
CA VAL A 281 14.79 12.43 2.31
C VAL A 281 15.36 11.38 1.38
N VAL A 282 16.57 11.66 0.89
CA VAL A 282 17.29 10.85 -0.10
C VAL A 282 18.39 9.98 0.51
N ARG A 283 18.82 8.94 -0.22
CA ARG A 283 19.82 7.96 0.24
C ARG A 283 21.16 8.56 0.65
N ALA A 284 21.53 9.68 0.02
CA ALA A 284 22.77 10.40 0.32
C ALA A 284 22.81 11.03 1.73
N ILE A 285 21.66 11.21 2.37
CA ILE A 285 21.58 11.72 3.75
C ILE A 285 21.97 10.59 4.72
N PRO A 286 22.89 10.83 5.67
CA PRO A 286 23.28 9.83 6.65
C PRO A 286 22.13 9.53 7.63
N GLU A 287 22.11 8.31 8.15
CA GLU A 287 21.11 7.88 9.13
C GLU A 287 21.51 8.33 10.56
N ASP A 288 20.53 8.75 11.35
CA ASP A 288 20.73 9.04 12.78
C ASP A 288 20.94 7.73 13.56
N PRO A 289 22.11 7.52 14.22
CA PRO A 289 22.45 6.24 14.83
C PRO A 289 21.46 5.77 15.91
N ALA A 290 20.99 6.69 16.76
CA ALA A 290 20.03 6.36 17.82
C ALA A 290 18.68 5.91 17.23
N THR A 291 18.26 6.52 16.12
CA THR A 291 17.04 6.14 15.41
C THR A 291 17.20 4.79 14.69
N VAL A 292 18.38 4.49 14.14
CA VAL A 292 18.67 3.15 13.57
C VAL A 292 18.52 2.06 14.63
N GLU A 293 19.06 2.27 15.83
CA GLU A 293 18.91 1.33 16.95
C GLU A 293 17.44 1.17 17.37
N LEU A 294 16.68 2.26 17.39
CA LEU A 294 15.26 2.25 17.71
C LEU A 294 14.44 1.47 16.65
N VAL A 295 14.68 1.72 15.36
CA VAL A 295 14.07 0.94 14.27
C VAL A 295 14.43 -0.53 14.45
N ALA A 296 15.71 -0.86 14.62
CA ALA A 296 16.16 -2.24 14.79
C ALA A 296 15.48 -2.93 15.98
N LYS A 297 15.35 -2.25 17.12
CA LYS A 297 14.66 -2.77 18.30
C LYS A 297 13.19 -3.10 18.00
N LEU A 298 12.48 -2.18 17.35
CA LEU A 298 11.04 -2.32 17.05
C LEU A 298 10.76 -3.35 15.93
N THR A 299 11.64 -3.44 14.93
CA THR A 299 11.42 -4.33 13.77
C THR A 299 12.11 -5.69 13.91
N SER A 300 12.98 -5.90 14.92
CA SER A 300 13.80 -7.12 15.08
C SER A 300 12.98 -8.41 15.02
N ALA A 301 11.84 -8.45 15.71
CA ALA A 301 10.96 -9.63 15.76
C ALA A 301 10.26 -9.93 14.42
N LEU A 302 10.10 -8.93 13.56
CA LEU A 302 9.36 -9.03 12.31
C LEU A 302 10.29 -9.21 11.09
N LYS A 303 11.50 -8.63 11.13
CA LYS A 303 12.41 -8.48 9.98
C LYS A 303 12.75 -9.80 9.28
N ALA A 304 13.09 -10.84 10.03
CA ALA A 304 13.57 -12.11 9.44
C ALA A 304 12.48 -12.84 8.63
N LYS A 305 11.20 -12.73 9.01
CA LYS A 305 10.08 -13.35 8.29
C LYS A 305 9.63 -12.49 7.10
N LEU A 306 9.68 -11.16 7.27
CA LEU A 306 9.14 -10.19 6.32
C LEU A 306 10.02 -9.92 5.09
N GLN A 307 11.33 -10.09 5.21
CA GLN A 307 12.27 -9.89 4.09
C GLN A 307 12.31 -11.07 3.12
N LYS A 308 11.61 -12.17 3.41
CA LYS A 308 11.58 -13.34 2.54
C LYS A 308 10.94 -12.98 1.19
N PRO A 309 11.59 -13.29 0.05
CA PRO A 309 10.97 -13.13 -1.26
C PRO A 309 9.79 -14.10 -1.39
N VAL A 310 8.66 -13.58 -1.85
CA VAL A 310 7.45 -14.35 -2.17
C VAL A 310 7.39 -14.65 -3.66
N GLY A 311 7.76 -13.69 -4.51
CA GLY A 311 7.75 -13.82 -5.95
C GLY A 311 8.61 -12.77 -6.63
N TYR A 312 8.49 -12.64 -7.96
CA TYR A 312 9.26 -11.69 -8.76
C TYR A 312 8.35 -10.96 -9.72
N THR A 313 8.64 -9.69 -10.00
CA THR A 313 8.00 -8.92 -11.06
C THR A 313 9.03 -8.53 -12.12
N ALA A 314 8.68 -8.68 -13.39
CA ALA A 314 9.52 -8.27 -14.53
C ALA A 314 9.29 -6.78 -14.90
N ASN A 315 8.13 -6.24 -14.56
CA ASN A 315 7.76 -4.85 -14.80
C ASN A 315 7.67 -4.06 -13.49
N PRO A 316 7.91 -2.74 -13.52
CA PRO A 316 7.62 -1.89 -12.37
C PRO A 316 6.12 -1.90 -12.07
N LEU A 317 5.73 -2.04 -10.79
CA LEU A 317 4.34 -2.04 -10.34
C LEU A 317 4.00 -0.69 -9.71
N ASP A 318 3.06 0.05 -10.28
CA ASP A 318 2.72 1.42 -9.83
C ASP A 318 1.64 1.41 -8.75
N ALA A 319 2.05 1.51 -7.48
CA ALA A 319 1.18 1.57 -6.32
C ALA A 319 1.02 2.99 -5.75
N ARG A 320 1.46 4.03 -6.49
CA ARG A 320 1.43 5.41 -6.00
C ARG A 320 0.00 5.88 -5.77
N PHE A 321 -0.25 6.55 -4.65
CA PHE A 321 -1.55 7.10 -4.27
C PHE A 321 -2.16 7.94 -5.40
N THR A 322 -1.37 8.84 -5.98
CA THR A 322 -1.79 9.75 -7.07
C THR A 322 -2.15 9.04 -8.37
N THR A 323 -1.66 7.81 -8.58
CA THR A 323 -1.95 7.01 -9.79
C THR A 323 -3.17 6.15 -9.56
N VAL A 324 -3.15 5.31 -8.53
CA VAL A 324 -4.20 4.31 -8.29
C VAL A 324 -5.57 4.96 -8.06
N ARG A 325 -5.61 6.20 -7.57
CA ARG A 325 -6.85 6.95 -7.30
C ARG A 325 -7.38 7.81 -8.46
N ARG A 326 -6.76 7.75 -9.64
CA ARG A 326 -7.16 8.58 -10.81
C ARG A 326 -7.23 7.83 -12.13
N LYS A 327 -6.45 6.76 -12.26
CA LYS A 327 -6.27 6.04 -13.53
C LYS A 327 -5.95 4.57 -13.27
N GLU A 328 -5.97 3.80 -14.34
CA GLU A 328 -5.55 2.40 -14.33
C GLU A 328 -4.12 2.24 -13.81
N SER A 329 -3.94 1.28 -12.91
CA SER A 329 -2.63 0.82 -12.44
C SER A 329 -2.45 -0.64 -12.81
N ASN A 330 -1.24 -1.01 -13.24
CA ASN A 330 -0.92 -2.41 -13.54
C ASN A 330 -0.96 -3.30 -12.28
N LEU A 331 -0.65 -2.75 -11.10
CA LEU A 331 -0.85 -3.44 -9.83
C LEU A 331 -2.34 -3.61 -9.51
N GLY A 332 -3.14 -2.58 -9.77
CA GLY A 332 -4.61 -2.64 -9.62
C GLY A 332 -5.22 -3.73 -10.49
N ASN A 333 -4.80 -3.81 -11.76
CA ASN A 333 -5.20 -4.86 -12.70
C ASN A 333 -4.87 -6.24 -12.17
N PHE A 334 -3.60 -6.46 -11.79
CA PHE A 334 -3.12 -7.73 -11.27
C PHE A 334 -3.92 -8.22 -10.06
N VAL A 335 -4.20 -7.33 -9.12
CA VAL A 335 -4.92 -7.70 -7.89
C VAL A 335 -6.39 -7.98 -8.16
N CYS A 336 -7.05 -7.17 -9.00
CA CYS A 336 -8.44 -7.41 -9.37
C CYS A 336 -8.59 -8.71 -10.17
N ASP A 337 -7.64 -9.04 -11.04
CA ASP A 337 -7.61 -10.32 -11.74
C ASP A 337 -7.52 -11.49 -10.73
N LEU A 338 -6.81 -11.29 -9.60
CA LEU A 338 -6.54 -12.34 -8.60
C LEU A 338 -7.80 -12.61 -7.82
N MET A 339 -8.46 -11.55 -7.39
CA MET A 339 -9.78 -11.62 -6.78
C MET A 339 -10.77 -12.35 -7.69
N ARG A 340 -10.84 -11.95 -8.97
CA ARG A 340 -11.77 -12.53 -9.94
C ARG A 340 -11.50 -14.02 -10.18
N PHE A 341 -10.25 -14.40 -10.44
CA PHE A 341 -9.91 -15.77 -10.76
C PHE A 341 -9.99 -16.70 -9.56
N HIS A 342 -9.58 -16.26 -8.37
CA HIS A 342 -9.66 -17.03 -7.13
C HIS A 342 -11.11 -17.38 -6.76
N HIS A 343 -12.03 -16.44 -6.94
CA HIS A 343 -13.44 -16.67 -6.62
C HIS A 343 -14.30 -17.12 -7.82
N HIS A 344 -13.68 -17.32 -8.99
CA HIS A 344 -14.39 -17.65 -10.24
C HIS A 344 -15.54 -16.67 -10.57
N ALA A 345 -15.38 -15.40 -10.21
CA ALA A 345 -16.36 -14.36 -10.50
C ALA A 345 -16.30 -13.92 -11.97
N GLU A 346 -17.40 -13.37 -12.49
CA GLU A 346 -17.45 -12.80 -13.83
C GLU A 346 -16.62 -11.52 -13.93
N CYS A 347 -16.59 -10.71 -12.88
CA CYS A 347 -15.84 -9.46 -12.83
C CYS A 347 -15.31 -9.17 -11.41
N ALA A 348 -14.37 -8.24 -11.29
CA ALA A 348 -13.93 -7.73 -10.00
C ALA A 348 -13.79 -6.21 -10.00
N MET A 349 -14.01 -5.61 -8.84
CA MET A 349 -13.86 -4.19 -8.59
C MET A 349 -13.26 -4.01 -7.20
N MET A 350 -12.31 -3.08 -7.09
CA MET A 350 -11.69 -2.72 -5.82
C MET A 350 -11.53 -1.20 -5.75
N ALA A 351 -12.01 -0.59 -4.68
CA ALA A 351 -11.71 0.80 -4.35
C ALA A 351 -10.19 0.95 -4.18
N SER A 352 -9.60 1.86 -4.95
CA SER A 352 -8.16 2.11 -4.99
C SER A 352 -7.55 2.53 -3.65
N GLY A 353 -8.37 3.04 -2.72
CA GLY A 353 -7.98 3.26 -1.33
C GLY A 353 -7.43 2.02 -0.62
N THR A 354 -7.71 0.82 -1.14
CA THR A 354 -7.17 -0.46 -0.68
C THR A 354 -5.66 -0.62 -0.96
N ILE A 355 -5.14 0.02 -2.01
CA ILE A 355 -3.72 -0.07 -2.41
C ILE A 355 -2.94 1.02 -1.65
N ARG A 356 -2.10 0.61 -0.70
CA ARG A 356 -1.39 1.51 0.23
C ARG A 356 0.11 1.61 0.03
N GLY A 357 0.66 0.97 -1.00
CA GLY A 357 2.12 0.88 -1.17
C GLY A 357 2.83 2.21 -1.41
N ASP A 358 2.12 3.23 -1.90
CA ASP A 358 2.57 4.58 -2.26
C ASP A 358 3.98 4.67 -2.88
N GLN A 359 4.29 3.73 -3.78
CA GLN A 359 5.58 3.68 -4.45
C GLN A 359 5.46 2.93 -5.76
N ILE A 360 6.54 2.97 -6.54
CA ILE A 360 6.72 2.05 -7.66
C ILE A 360 7.60 0.92 -7.17
N TYR A 361 7.08 -0.30 -7.13
CA TYR A 361 7.90 -1.48 -6.85
C TYR A 361 8.71 -1.80 -8.12
N PRO A 362 10.04 -1.75 -8.08
CA PRO A 362 10.87 -1.98 -9.25
C PRO A 362 10.82 -3.45 -9.71
N PRO A 363 11.22 -3.75 -10.96
CA PRO A 363 11.52 -5.11 -11.38
C PRO A 363 12.45 -5.82 -10.40
N GLY A 364 12.15 -7.08 -10.10
CA GLY A 364 12.92 -7.89 -9.15
C GLY A 364 12.04 -8.58 -8.09
N PRO A 365 12.64 -8.95 -6.95
CA PRO A 365 11.94 -9.71 -5.91
C PRO A 365 10.87 -8.87 -5.22
N LEU A 366 9.66 -9.42 -5.15
CA LEU A 366 8.60 -9.00 -4.23
C LEU A 366 8.75 -9.78 -2.94
N ARG A 367 8.74 -9.09 -1.80
CA ARG A 367 8.90 -9.67 -0.46
C ARG A 367 7.57 -9.74 0.27
N VAL A 368 7.51 -10.55 1.33
CA VAL A 368 6.32 -10.62 2.21
C VAL A 368 5.93 -9.21 2.70
N LYS A 369 6.92 -8.39 3.09
CA LYS A 369 6.68 -7.01 3.49
C LYS A 369 6.04 -6.15 2.41
N ASP A 370 6.38 -6.37 1.13
CA ASP A 370 5.87 -5.53 0.05
C ASP A 370 4.37 -5.79 -0.16
N ILE A 371 3.94 -7.06 -0.12
CA ILE A 371 2.52 -7.44 -0.16
C ILE A 371 1.77 -6.85 1.03
N LEU A 372 2.31 -7.05 2.24
CA LEU A 372 1.62 -6.63 3.47
C LEU A 372 1.56 -5.11 3.62
N ASN A 373 2.61 -4.38 3.23
CA ASN A 373 2.58 -2.91 3.20
C ASN A 373 1.61 -2.39 2.14
N CYS A 374 1.53 -3.06 0.99
CA CYS A 374 0.63 -2.63 -0.07
C CYS A 374 -0.84 -2.91 0.24
N PHE A 375 -1.13 -4.00 0.95
CA PHE A 375 -2.48 -4.44 1.34
C PHE A 375 -2.57 -4.69 2.86
N PRO A 376 -2.50 -3.64 3.68
CA PRO A 376 -2.42 -3.74 5.14
C PRO A 376 -3.78 -3.98 5.80
N PHE A 377 -4.88 -3.74 5.10
CA PHE A 377 -6.22 -3.86 5.66
C PHE A 377 -6.69 -5.31 5.74
N GLU A 378 -7.30 -5.66 6.87
CA GLU A 378 -7.79 -7.00 7.18
C GLU A 378 -9.21 -7.26 6.65
N ASP A 379 -9.77 -6.41 5.77
CA ASP A 379 -11.08 -6.71 5.16
C ASP A 379 -10.97 -7.81 4.08
N PRO A 380 -11.81 -8.86 4.15
CA PRO A 380 -11.80 -9.96 3.19
C PRO A 380 -12.39 -9.57 1.84
N VAL A 381 -12.05 -10.37 0.83
CA VAL A 381 -12.71 -10.38 -0.48
C VAL A 381 -14.02 -11.16 -0.35
N VAL A 382 -15.10 -10.54 -0.80
CA VAL A 382 -16.46 -11.09 -0.83
C VAL A 382 -16.92 -11.20 -2.28
N VAL A 383 -17.94 -12.03 -2.52
CA VAL A 383 -18.56 -12.18 -3.84
C VAL A 383 -20.02 -11.83 -3.76
N LEU A 384 -20.43 -10.86 -4.56
CA LEU A 384 -21.80 -10.36 -4.61
C LEU A 384 -22.46 -10.78 -5.92
N ARG A 385 -23.76 -11.06 -5.89
CA ARG A 385 -24.62 -11.10 -7.07
C ARG A 385 -25.34 -9.76 -7.19
N VAL A 386 -25.02 -9.00 -8.23
CA VAL A 386 -25.51 -7.63 -8.43
C VAL A 386 -26.06 -7.44 -9.83
N LYS A 387 -27.05 -6.55 -9.99
CA LYS A 387 -27.56 -6.17 -11.31
C LYS A 387 -26.57 -5.26 -12.03
N GLY A 388 -26.57 -5.26 -13.36
CA GLY A 388 -25.71 -4.38 -14.15
C GLY A 388 -25.86 -2.90 -13.79
N ARG A 389 -27.08 -2.43 -13.51
CA ARG A 389 -27.31 -1.06 -13.03
C ARG A 389 -26.56 -0.71 -11.75
N ALA A 390 -26.40 -1.68 -10.84
CA ALA A 390 -25.65 -1.49 -9.59
C ALA A 390 -24.14 -1.38 -9.87
N LEU A 391 -23.61 -2.18 -10.82
CA LEU A 391 -22.23 -2.03 -11.30
C LEU A 391 -21.99 -0.65 -11.91
N ARG A 392 -22.91 -0.17 -12.76
CA ARG A 392 -22.83 1.18 -13.35
C ARG A 392 -22.84 2.26 -12.28
N ALA A 393 -23.76 2.17 -11.31
CA ALA A 393 -23.86 3.13 -10.22
C ALA A 393 -22.62 3.12 -9.31
N ALA A 394 -22.03 1.95 -9.06
CA ALA A 394 -20.77 1.82 -8.32
C ALA A 394 -19.59 2.50 -9.06
N LEU A 395 -19.51 2.33 -10.38
CA LEU A 395 -18.51 3.02 -11.21
C LEU A 395 -18.72 4.55 -11.22
N GLU A 396 -19.97 5.00 -11.33
CA GLU A 396 -20.35 6.42 -11.23
C GLU A 396 -19.92 7.02 -9.89
N ASN A 397 -20.21 6.34 -8.78
CA ASN A 397 -19.71 6.73 -7.46
C ASN A 397 -18.18 6.83 -7.47
N GLY A 398 -17.50 5.81 -8.01
CA GLY A 398 -16.05 5.74 -8.03
C GLY A 398 -15.38 6.90 -8.77
N VAL A 399 -16.00 7.44 -9.82
CA VAL A 399 -15.47 8.59 -10.59
C VAL A 399 -16.08 9.94 -10.19
N SER A 400 -17.02 9.97 -9.24
CA SER A 400 -17.83 11.16 -8.90
C SER A 400 -17.03 12.36 -8.38
N GLU A 401 -15.99 12.11 -7.59
CA GLU A 401 -15.20 13.16 -6.92
C GLU A 401 -13.91 13.53 -7.66
N LEU A 402 -13.63 12.89 -8.81
CA LEU A 402 -12.50 13.32 -9.64
C LEU A 402 -12.62 14.81 -10.01
N PRO A 403 -11.51 15.58 -10.02
CA PRO A 403 -10.11 15.13 -9.94
C PRO A 403 -9.54 14.95 -8.51
N ALA A 404 -10.36 15.03 -7.46
CA ALA A 404 -9.90 14.75 -6.10
C ALA A 404 -9.40 13.30 -5.99
N LEU A 405 -8.42 13.06 -5.11
CA LEU A 405 -7.75 11.77 -4.96
C LEU A 405 -8.51 10.85 -4.01
N GLU A 406 -9.80 10.67 -4.22
CA GLU A 406 -10.65 9.81 -3.38
C GLU A 406 -10.28 8.33 -3.50
N GLY A 407 -10.34 7.62 -2.36
CA GLY A 407 -10.10 6.17 -2.31
C GLY A 407 -11.12 5.39 -3.15
N ARG A 408 -12.30 5.97 -3.40
CA ARG A 408 -13.38 5.33 -4.15
C ARG A 408 -13.07 5.07 -5.61
N PHE A 409 -12.02 5.64 -6.20
CA PHE A 409 -11.74 5.37 -7.61
C PHE A 409 -11.56 3.85 -7.84
N PRO A 410 -12.27 3.22 -8.80
CA PRO A 410 -12.32 1.76 -8.91
C PRO A 410 -11.23 1.23 -9.85
N GLN A 411 -10.37 0.35 -9.33
CA GLN A 411 -9.58 -0.57 -10.13
C GLN A 411 -10.44 -1.80 -10.45
N VAL A 412 -10.24 -2.42 -11.63
CA VAL A 412 -11.19 -3.42 -12.15
C VAL A 412 -10.52 -4.60 -12.86
N SER A 413 -11.26 -5.71 -12.95
CA SER A 413 -10.93 -6.88 -13.78
C SER A 413 -12.13 -7.36 -14.57
N ASN A 414 -11.90 -7.67 -15.85
CA ASN A 414 -12.92 -8.04 -16.83
C ASN A 414 -14.05 -7.01 -17.00
N ILE A 415 -13.81 -5.77 -16.56
CA ILE A 415 -14.62 -4.59 -16.79
C ILE A 415 -13.77 -3.61 -17.58
N GLN A 416 -14.35 -3.03 -18.63
CA GLN A 416 -13.79 -1.86 -19.30
C GLN A 416 -14.79 -0.72 -19.20
N TYR A 417 -14.35 0.46 -18.76
CA TYR A 417 -15.23 1.62 -18.69
C TYR A 417 -14.54 2.90 -19.15
N GLY A 418 -15.35 3.76 -19.75
CA GLY A 418 -14.95 5.10 -20.15
C GLY A 418 -15.67 6.15 -19.32
N TYR A 419 -14.95 7.20 -18.89
CA TYR A 419 -15.54 8.32 -18.16
C TYR A 419 -15.14 9.67 -18.74
N ALA A 420 -15.99 10.68 -18.54
CA ALA A 420 -15.74 12.07 -18.91
C ALA A 420 -15.85 12.98 -17.68
N LEU A 421 -14.77 13.70 -17.35
CA LEU A 421 -14.77 14.67 -16.24
C LEU A 421 -15.61 15.91 -16.54
N SER A 422 -15.83 16.22 -17.82
CA SER A 422 -16.70 17.30 -18.28
C SER A 422 -18.18 17.07 -17.93
N ALA A 423 -18.59 15.84 -17.66
CA ALA A 423 -19.95 15.51 -17.26
C ALA A 423 -20.15 15.67 -15.73
N PRO A 424 -21.38 16.01 -15.29
CA PRO A 424 -21.68 16.16 -13.86
C PRO A 424 -21.49 14.82 -13.12
N PRO A 425 -21.06 14.85 -11.84
CA PRO A 425 -21.01 13.64 -11.00
C PRO A 425 -22.34 12.86 -11.02
N GLY A 426 -22.27 11.54 -11.16
CA GLY A 426 -23.43 10.67 -11.35
C GLY A 426 -23.87 10.49 -12.80
N SER A 427 -23.23 11.14 -13.76
CA SER A 427 -23.41 10.92 -15.20
C SER A 427 -22.09 10.99 -15.97
N ARG A 428 -21.00 10.57 -15.32
CA ARG A 428 -19.64 10.63 -15.88
C ARG A 428 -19.28 9.39 -16.70
N ILE A 429 -19.92 8.25 -16.45
CA ILE A 429 -19.64 7.00 -17.14
C ILE A 429 -20.30 7.04 -18.52
N ALA A 430 -19.50 6.98 -19.56
CA ALA A 430 -19.95 7.01 -20.95
C ALA A 430 -20.24 5.61 -21.50
N PHE A 431 -19.44 4.62 -21.11
CA PHE A 431 -19.67 3.22 -21.48
C PHE A 431 -19.12 2.30 -20.39
N VAL A 432 -19.71 1.11 -20.30
CA VAL A 432 -19.23 0.00 -19.47
C VAL A 432 -19.37 -1.28 -20.27
N LYS A 433 -18.33 -2.09 -20.29
CA LYS A 433 -18.30 -3.43 -20.85
C LYS A 433 -17.86 -4.43 -19.81
N VAL A 434 -18.46 -5.62 -19.82
CA VAL A 434 -18.07 -6.74 -18.95
C VAL A 434 -17.85 -7.96 -19.83
N GLY A 435 -16.65 -8.54 -19.78
CA GLY A 435 -16.31 -9.66 -20.67
C GLY A 435 -16.24 -9.30 -22.16
N GLY A 436 -16.04 -8.02 -22.49
CA GLY A 436 -16.01 -7.51 -23.87
C GLY A 436 -17.36 -7.08 -24.43
N GLU A 437 -18.46 -7.49 -23.79
CA GLU A 437 -19.84 -7.14 -24.16
C GLU A 437 -20.33 -5.91 -23.39
N ASP A 438 -21.26 -5.15 -23.96
CA ASP A 438 -21.87 -4.00 -23.28
C ASP A 438 -22.64 -4.43 -22.02
N LEU A 439 -22.56 -3.61 -20.97
CA LEU A 439 -23.24 -3.89 -19.71
C LEU A 439 -24.77 -3.84 -19.86
N GLU A 440 -25.42 -4.94 -19.48
CA GLU A 440 -26.88 -5.06 -19.45
C GLU A 440 -27.42 -4.76 -18.05
N ASP A 441 -28.24 -3.71 -17.92
CA ASP A 441 -28.60 -3.15 -16.61
C ASP A 441 -29.40 -4.11 -15.70
N ASP A 442 -30.22 -5.00 -16.28
CA ASP A 442 -31.07 -5.93 -15.52
C ASP A 442 -30.48 -7.35 -15.39
N ARG A 443 -29.38 -7.65 -16.09
CA ARG A 443 -28.66 -8.92 -15.95
C ARG A 443 -27.96 -8.96 -14.59
N LEU A 444 -27.97 -10.12 -13.96
CA LEU A 444 -27.19 -10.39 -12.75
C LEU A 444 -25.76 -10.78 -13.12
N TYR A 445 -24.80 -10.20 -12.41
CA TYR A 445 -23.37 -10.45 -12.52
C TYR A 445 -22.81 -10.86 -11.17
N THR A 446 -21.84 -11.77 -11.21
CA THR A 446 -21.02 -12.11 -10.05
C THR A 446 -19.81 -11.17 -9.96
N LEU A 447 -19.75 -10.39 -8.89
CA LEU A 447 -18.72 -9.38 -8.62
C LEU A 447 -17.86 -9.79 -7.42
N ALA A 448 -16.56 -9.99 -7.62
CA ALA A 448 -15.60 -10.04 -6.53
C ALA A 448 -15.22 -8.62 -6.07
N THR A 449 -15.42 -8.31 -4.80
CA THR A 449 -15.14 -6.99 -4.20
C THR A 449 -14.67 -7.16 -2.75
N ARG A 450 -14.50 -6.09 -1.99
CA ARG A 450 -14.17 -6.13 -0.56
C ARG A 450 -15.39 -5.93 0.32
N GLY A 451 -15.41 -6.55 1.51
CA GLY A 451 -16.46 -6.35 2.52
C GLY A 451 -16.71 -4.87 2.83
N TYR A 452 -15.64 -4.07 2.91
CA TYR A 452 -15.72 -2.61 3.01
C TYR A 452 -16.68 -1.96 1.98
N MET A 453 -16.60 -2.35 0.71
CA MET A 453 -17.47 -1.82 -0.35
C MET A 453 -18.88 -2.43 -0.29
N ALA A 454 -18.99 -3.70 0.13
CA ALA A 454 -20.26 -4.40 0.33
C ALA A 454 -21.09 -3.79 1.48
N ARG A 455 -20.45 -3.18 2.49
CA ARG A 455 -21.09 -2.36 3.53
C ARG A 455 -21.40 -0.92 3.08
N GLY A 456 -21.25 -0.62 1.79
CA GLY A 456 -21.54 0.69 1.20
C GLY A 456 -20.55 1.81 1.56
N LYS A 457 -19.41 1.50 2.17
CA LYS A 457 -18.40 2.50 2.56
C LYS A 457 -17.79 3.20 1.34
N ASP A 458 -17.26 4.41 1.55
CA ASP A 458 -16.73 5.29 0.48
C ASP A 458 -17.75 5.57 -0.65
N GLY A 459 -19.04 5.58 -0.29
CA GLY A 459 -20.15 5.91 -1.18
C GLY A 459 -20.69 4.74 -2.03
N TYR A 460 -20.16 3.52 -1.86
CA TYR A 460 -20.56 2.32 -2.62
C TYR A 460 -21.93 1.74 -2.21
N THR A 461 -22.89 2.59 -1.87
CA THR A 461 -24.26 2.23 -1.46
C THR A 461 -25.01 1.36 -2.48
N ALA A 462 -24.66 1.47 -3.77
CA ALA A 462 -25.19 0.59 -4.82
C ALA A 462 -24.79 -0.90 -4.67
N LEU A 463 -23.74 -1.18 -3.90
CA LEU A 463 -23.25 -2.53 -3.60
C LEU A 463 -23.66 -2.99 -2.19
N LEU A 464 -24.49 -2.21 -1.49
CA LEU A 464 -24.94 -2.53 -0.13
C LEU A 464 -25.64 -3.89 -0.13
N THR A 465 -25.22 -4.76 0.78
CA THR A 465 -25.74 -6.13 0.86
C THR A 465 -27.05 -6.19 1.61
N GLU A 466 -27.84 -7.24 1.38
CA GLU A 466 -29.15 -7.42 2.02
C GLU A 466 -29.08 -7.41 3.56
N SER A 467 -28.00 -7.96 4.12
CA SER A 467 -27.70 -7.96 5.56
C SER A 467 -27.52 -6.54 6.13
N GLU A 468 -27.02 -5.61 5.31
CA GLU A 468 -26.82 -4.20 5.64
C GLU A 468 -27.97 -3.30 5.13
N GLY A 469 -29.05 -3.90 4.61
CA GLY A 469 -30.26 -3.19 4.15
C GLY A 469 -30.26 -2.76 2.68
N GLY A 470 -29.40 -3.34 1.83
CA GLY A 470 -29.34 -3.10 0.39
C GLY A 470 -29.98 -4.18 -0.48
N GLU A 471 -29.62 -4.21 -1.78
CA GLU A 471 -30.17 -5.14 -2.80
C GLU A 471 -29.17 -6.21 -3.27
N ALA A 472 -27.90 -6.16 -2.82
CA ALA A 472 -26.88 -7.11 -3.28
C ALA A 472 -26.93 -8.42 -2.49
N GLU A 473 -27.07 -9.55 -3.19
CA GLU A 473 -27.03 -10.89 -2.60
C GLU A 473 -25.55 -11.29 -2.35
N GLU A 474 -25.20 -11.69 -1.13
CA GLU A 474 -23.87 -12.20 -0.80
C GLU A 474 -23.77 -13.70 -1.17
N ILE A 475 -22.93 -14.02 -2.17
CA ILE A 475 -22.58 -15.41 -2.51
C ILE A 475 -21.48 -15.92 -1.57
N ILE A 476 -20.51 -15.06 -1.26
CA ILE A 476 -19.45 -15.31 -0.28
C ILE A 476 -19.45 -14.12 0.67
N SER A 477 -19.83 -14.37 1.92
CA SER A 477 -19.86 -13.39 3.00
C SER A 477 -18.46 -13.10 3.56
N GLU A 478 -18.34 -12.09 4.41
CA GLU A 478 -17.08 -11.72 5.07
C GLU A 478 -16.50 -12.86 5.91
N GLU A 479 -17.35 -13.69 6.54
CA GLU A 479 -16.92 -14.84 7.36
C GLU A 479 -16.21 -15.92 6.53
N ASN A 480 -16.57 -16.05 5.25
CA ASN A 480 -16.02 -17.05 4.33
C ASN A 480 -15.02 -16.47 3.32
N GLY A 481 -14.87 -15.15 3.31
CA GLY A 481 -14.00 -14.42 2.40
C GLY A 481 -12.53 -14.57 2.76
N VAL A 482 -11.66 -14.31 1.77
CA VAL A 482 -10.20 -14.44 1.93
C VAL A 482 -9.54 -13.08 1.79
N LEU A 483 -8.52 -12.79 2.60
CA LEU A 483 -7.75 -11.55 2.50
C LEU A 483 -6.99 -11.47 1.15
N ILE A 484 -6.93 -10.27 0.56
CA ILE A 484 -6.12 -10.01 -0.64
C ILE A 484 -4.67 -10.43 -0.44
N SER A 485 -4.09 -10.12 0.72
CA SER A 485 -2.72 -10.51 1.05
C SER A 485 -2.52 -12.04 1.09
N THR A 486 -3.55 -12.80 1.47
CA THR A 486 -3.54 -14.27 1.44
C THR A 486 -3.64 -14.79 0.01
N ILE A 487 -4.54 -14.25 -0.81
CA ILE A 487 -4.68 -14.64 -2.24
C ILE A 487 -3.36 -14.40 -2.97
N LEU A 488 -2.73 -13.23 -2.78
CA LEU A 488 -1.41 -12.90 -3.36
C LEU A 488 -0.33 -13.90 -2.93
N ARG A 489 -0.23 -14.20 -1.62
CA ARG A 489 0.76 -15.16 -1.10
C ARG A 489 0.54 -16.57 -1.67
N GLN A 490 -0.71 -17.02 -1.74
CA GLN A 490 -1.03 -18.35 -2.25
C GLN A 490 -0.72 -18.47 -3.75
N TYR A 491 -0.99 -17.43 -4.54
CA TYR A 491 -0.59 -17.37 -5.95
C TYR A 491 0.92 -17.46 -6.13
N PHE A 492 1.71 -16.68 -5.39
CA PHE A 492 3.16 -16.76 -5.50
C PHE A 492 3.73 -18.09 -4.96
N LEU A 493 3.09 -18.66 -3.93
CA LEU A 493 3.43 -19.99 -3.45
C LEU A 493 3.13 -21.04 -4.52
N SER A 494 2.01 -20.97 -5.23
CA SER A 494 1.71 -21.90 -6.32
C SER A 494 2.74 -21.78 -7.42
N LEU A 495 3.16 -20.57 -7.82
CA LEU A 495 4.24 -20.40 -8.80
C LEU A 495 5.56 -21.08 -8.39
N LYS A 496 5.86 -21.13 -7.09
CA LYS A 496 7.03 -21.83 -6.53
C LYS A 496 6.85 -23.35 -6.46
N VAL A 497 5.63 -23.81 -6.22
CA VAL A 497 5.32 -25.18 -5.78
C VAL A 497 4.79 -26.07 -6.91
N LEU A 498 4.16 -25.49 -7.93
CA LEU A 498 3.58 -26.23 -9.08
C LEU A 498 4.63 -27.06 -9.86
N GLY A 499 5.93 -26.82 -9.62
CA GLY A 499 7.01 -27.66 -10.14
C GLY A 499 7.60 -28.70 -9.16
N THR A 500 7.21 -28.74 -7.88
CA THR A 500 7.98 -29.49 -6.87
C THR A 500 7.21 -30.33 -5.82
N TRP A 501 5.92 -30.12 -5.49
CA TRP A 501 5.30 -30.87 -4.36
C TRP A 501 3.92 -31.48 -4.66
N ASN A 502 3.88 -32.82 -4.67
CA ASN A 502 2.69 -33.70 -4.60
C ASN A 502 1.91 -33.63 -3.26
N ARG A 503 2.16 -32.63 -2.39
CA ARG A 503 1.65 -32.58 -1.01
C ARG A 503 0.52 -31.57 -0.77
N LEU A 504 0.19 -30.73 -1.75
CA LEU A 504 -1.11 -30.06 -1.71
C LEU A 504 -2.20 -31.10 -2.01
N GLY A 505 -3.30 -31.06 -1.26
CA GLY A 505 -4.44 -31.92 -1.55
C GLY A 505 -4.87 -31.76 -3.02
N PRO A 506 -5.38 -32.82 -3.69
CA PRO A 506 -5.73 -32.75 -5.12
C PRO A 506 -6.69 -31.62 -5.49
N SER A 507 -7.53 -31.15 -4.55
CA SER A 507 -8.43 -30.01 -4.73
C SER A 507 -7.69 -28.67 -4.80
N LEU A 508 -6.77 -28.41 -3.86
CA LEU A 508 -5.96 -27.19 -3.82
C LEU A 508 -5.02 -27.10 -5.03
N HIS A 509 -4.41 -28.23 -5.42
CA HIS A 509 -3.59 -28.32 -6.62
C HIS A 509 -4.38 -27.92 -7.87
N ARG A 510 -5.54 -28.53 -8.11
CA ARG A 510 -6.41 -28.22 -9.26
C ARG A 510 -6.90 -26.78 -9.28
N HIS A 511 -7.23 -26.21 -8.12
CA HIS A 511 -7.65 -24.81 -8.03
C HIS A 511 -6.52 -23.88 -8.47
N TRP A 512 -5.34 -24.01 -7.88
CA TRP A 512 -4.20 -23.15 -8.20
C TRP A 512 -3.61 -23.39 -9.59
N ASP A 513 -3.66 -24.63 -10.11
CA ASP A 513 -3.39 -24.92 -11.52
C ASP A 513 -4.33 -24.12 -12.42
N SER A 514 -5.64 -24.21 -12.18
CA SER A 514 -6.62 -23.48 -12.98
C SER A 514 -6.42 -21.96 -12.89
N VAL A 515 -6.08 -21.41 -11.71
CA VAL A 515 -5.78 -19.99 -11.58
C VAL A 515 -4.52 -19.65 -12.39
N ASN A 516 -3.48 -20.45 -12.28
CA ASN A 516 -2.21 -20.25 -12.98
C ASN A 516 -2.33 -20.40 -14.51
N GLU A 517 -3.06 -21.40 -15.00
CA GLU A 517 -3.33 -21.62 -16.42
C GLU A 517 -4.16 -20.47 -17.02
N ARG A 518 -5.18 -19.98 -16.31
CA ARG A 518 -5.95 -18.82 -16.76
C ARG A 518 -5.12 -17.55 -16.79
N TRP A 519 -4.17 -17.41 -15.86
CA TRP A 519 -3.27 -16.27 -15.82
C TRP A 519 -2.21 -16.33 -16.91
N HIS A 520 -1.59 -17.48 -17.11
CA HIS A 520 -0.44 -17.67 -18.01
C HIS A 520 -0.80 -18.39 -19.31
N GLY A 521 -2.08 -18.41 -19.67
CA GLY A 521 -2.58 -19.01 -20.90
C GLY A 521 -2.04 -18.31 -22.17
N PRO A 522 -2.37 -18.84 -23.36
CA PRO A 522 -1.88 -18.31 -24.62
C PRO A 522 -2.22 -16.81 -24.73
N GLY A 523 -1.21 -15.94 -24.70
CA GLY A 523 -1.34 -14.48 -24.76
C GLY A 523 -0.74 -13.69 -23.59
N TRP A 524 -0.47 -14.30 -22.44
CA TRP A 524 0.10 -13.58 -21.28
C TRP A 524 1.64 -13.59 -21.21
N MET A 525 2.28 -14.46 -21.99
CA MET A 525 3.73 -14.50 -22.14
C MET A 525 4.10 -14.84 -23.59
N GLU A 526 4.11 -13.84 -24.45
CA GLU A 526 5.16 -13.74 -25.46
C GLU A 526 5.93 -12.47 -25.15
N ALA A 527 7.21 -12.61 -24.85
CA ALA A 527 8.11 -11.46 -24.80
C ALA A 527 7.95 -10.73 -26.15
N THR A 528 7.50 -9.48 -26.10
CA THR A 528 7.47 -8.62 -27.28
C THR A 528 8.84 -8.70 -27.95
N SER A 529 8.87 -9.15 -29.20
CA SER A 529 10.07 -9.05 -30.05
C SER A 529 10.61 -7.62 -29.95
N PRO A 530 11.94 -7.43 -29.90
CA PRO A 530 12.51 -6.10 -29.77
C PRO A 530 12.02 -5.23 -30.93
N LEU A 531 11.38 -4.11 -30.57
CA LEU A 531 11.03 -3.02 -31.47
C LEU A 531 12.26 -2.68 -32.33
N ALA A 532 12.14 -2.88 -33.64
CA ALA A 532 13.09 -2.31 -34.58
C ALA A 532 12.98 -0.77 -34.48
N SER A 533 14.13 -0.12 -34.28
CA SER A 533 14.26 1.33 -34.39
C SER A 533 13.79 1.82 -35.77
N PRO A 534 13.25 3.04 -35.88
CA PRO A 534 12.87 3.59 -37.17
C PRO A 534 14.13 4.00 -37.93
N GLU A 535 14.62 3.12 -38.81
CA GLU A 535 15.62 3.49 -39.81
C GLU A 535 14.99 3.76 -41.17
N GLU A 536 15.48 4.85 -41.76
CA GLU A 536 15.09 5.44 -43.03
C GLU A 536 15.04 4.42 -44.17
N GLN A 537 14.02 4.56 -45.01
CA GLN A 537 13.95 3.87 -46.29
C GLN A 537 15.16 4.20 -47.17
N PRO A 538 15.79 3.19 -47.80
CA PRO A 538 16.43 3.37 -49.09
C PRO A 538 15.54 2.78 -50.19
N LYS A 539 15.46 3.54 -51.27
CA LYS A 539 14.67 3.30 -52.48
C LYS A 539 14.98 1.94 -53.14
N LYS A 540 13.94 1.39 -53.76
CA LYS A 540 13.94 0.22 -54.67
C LYS A 540 15.11 0.22 -55.68
N PRO A 541 15.41 -0.97 -56.22
CA PRO A 541 15.21 -1.14 -57.65
C PRO A 541 14.24 -2.28 -57.98
N ILE A 542 13.43 -2.00 -58.99
CA ILE A 542 12.57 -2.92 -59.75
C ILE A 542 13.47 -3.77 -60.66
N VAL A 543 13.28 -5.09 -60.75
CA VAL A 543 13.23 -5.88 -62.01
C VAL A 543 12.43 -7.19 -61.80
N ASP A 544 11.68 -7.51 -62.85
CA ASP A 544 10.70 -8.55 -63.16
C ASP A 544 11.06 -10.03 -62.96
N GLY A 545 10.02 -10.87 -62.94
CA GLY A 545 10.11 -12.24 -63.47
C GLY A 545 9.18 -13.30 -62.87
N ASN A 546 7.93 -13.36 -63.35
CA ASN A 546 7.14 -14.55 -63.70
C ASN A 546 7.46 -15.93 -63.06
N GLU A 547 6.48 -16.53 -62.35
CA GLU A 547 5.73 -17.75 -62.75
C GLU A 547 5.03 -18.45 -61.55
N THR A 548 3.81 -18.90 -61.80
CA THR A 548 2.97 -19.83 -61.00
C THR A 548 2.77 -21.11 -61.84
N PRO A 549 2.02 -22.14 -61.39
CA PRO A 549 2.06 -22.91 -60.14
C PRO A 549 1.98 -24.44 -60.41
N GLU A 550 2.41 -25.34 -59.52
CA GLU A 550 1.99 -26.75 -59.60
C GLU A 550 1.65 -27.39 -58.25
N LYS A 551 0.44 -28.00 -58.23
CA LYS A 551 -0.07 -28.99 -57.27
C LYS A 551 0.59 -30.35 -57.57
N ILE A 552 0.68 -31.23 -56.56
CA ILE A 552 0.37 -32.69 -56.54
C ILE A 552 0.66 -33.14 -55.09
N SER A 553 -0.30 -33.55 -54.25
CA SER A 553 -1.10 -34.80 -54.21
C SER A 553 -0.34 -36.05 -53.74
N SER A 554 -0.89 -36.68 -52.69
CA SER A 554 -0.91 -38.14 -52.38
C SER A 554 0.43 -38.78 -51.95
N SER A 555 0.55 -39.75 -51.02
CA SER A 555 -0.38 -40.59 -50.25
C SER A 555 0.42 -41.70 -49.52
N PHE A 556 -0.20 -42.39 -48.54
CA PHE A 556 0.04 -43.80 -48.11
C PHE A 556 1.35 -44.10 -47.32
N GLN A 557 1.45 -45.00 -46.33
CA GLN A 557 0.56 -46.02 -45.73
C GLN A 557 1.13 -46.50 -44.37
N TYR A 558 0.28 -47.14 -43.57
CA TYR A 558 0.54 -47.86 -42.32
C TYR A 558 1.22 -49.22 -42.56
N GLU A 559 2.00 -49.72 -41.60
CA GLU A 559 2.17 -51.18 -41.40
C GLU A 559 2.44 -51.55 -39.93
N SER A 560 1.81 -52.64 -39.51
CA SER A 560 1.79 -53.21 -38.15
C SER A 560 2.64 -54.48 -38.07
N ALA A 561 3.25 -54.77 -36.91
CA ALA A 561 3.42 -56.14 -36.41
C ALA A 561 3.83 -56.18 -34.92
N ASN A 562 3.08 -56.97 -34.14
CA ASN A 562 3.41 -57.54 -32.81
C ASN A 562 3.78 -59.04 -33.05
N PRO A 563 4.06 -59.97 -32.09
CA PRO A 563 4.08 -59.94 -30.61
C PRO A 563 5.16 -60.85 -29.91
N ARG A 564 5.01 -61.03 -28.56
CA ARG A 564 5.42 -62.15 -27.64
C ARG A 564 6.58 -61.81 -26.65
N HIS A 565 6.65 -62.20 -25.36
CA HIS A 565 6.01 -63.21 -24.47
C HIS A 565 6.12 -62.72 -22.98
N LYS A 566 5.05 -62.71 -22.15
CA LYS A 566 4.76 -63.53 -20.93
C LYS A 566 5.91 -63.99 -20.03
N ASP A 567 5.84 -63.66 -18.72
CA ASP A 567 5.69 -64.61 -17.59
C ASP A 567 5.45 -63.89 -16.22
N GLU A 568 4.61 -64.49 -15.38
CA GLU A 568 4.21 -64.20 -13.97
C GLU A 568 4.35 -65.55 -13.19
N PRO A 569 4.03 -65.71 -11.87
CA PRO A 569 4.31 -64.95 -10.63
C PRO A 569 4.74 -65.90 -9.44
N GLY A 570 4.95 -65.39 -8.21
CA GLY A 570 5.05 -66.20 -6.98
C GLY A 570 5.03 -65.37 -5.68
N LYS A 571 3.91 -65.34 -4.94
CA LYS A 571 3.55 -66.03 -3.67
C LYS A 571 4.51 -65.90 -2.46
N ALA A 572 4.00 -65.33 -1.36
CA ALA A 572 4.08 -65.89 0.00
C ALA A 572 2.98 -65.28 0.89
N ALA A 573 2.28 -66.14 1.63
CA ALA A 573 1.26 -65.84 2.64
C ALA A 573 1.62 -66.58 3.96
N ASP A 574 0.76 -66.42 4.98
CA ASP A 574 0.72 -66.98 6.35
C ASP A 574 1.37 -66.11 7.45
N GLN A 575 0.80 -65.88 8.65
CA GLN A 575 -0.27 -66.52 9.47
C GLN A 575 -0.85 -65.47 10.46
N LEU A 576 -2.17 -65.35 10.71
CA LEU A 576 -2.97 -65.91 11.84
C LEU A 576 -2.39 -65.66 13.25
N SER A 577 -3.09 -65.26 14.33
CA SER A 577 -4.52 -65.10 14.66
C SER A 577 -4.68 -64.53 16.11
N ARG A 578 -5.82 -63.85 16.37
CA ARG A 578 -6.73 -63.90 17.56
C ARG A 578 -6.23 -63.59 19.00
N GLY A 579 -7.07 -62.82 19.72
CA GLY A 579 -7.18 -62.89 21.19
C GLY A 579 -8.02 -61.77 21.81
N ASP A 580 -9.24 -62.09 22.25
CA ASP A 580 -10.25 -61.24 22.91
C ASP A 580 -9.90 -60.74 24.33
N GLN A 581 -10.62 -59.67 24.72
CA GLN A 581 -11.00 -59.07 26.03
C GLN A 581 -11.32 -60.04 27.22
N PRO A 582 -11.77 -59.61 28.44
CA PRO A 582 -11.73 -58.32 29.19
C PRO A 582 -11.51 -58.47 30.75
N ASP A 583 -11.73 -57.36 31.49
CA ASP A 583 -12.22 -57.22 32.89
C ASP A 583 -11.27 -57.08 34.10
N GLY A 584 -11.45 -55.96 34.84
CA GLY A 584 -11.85 -56.02 36.26
C GLY A 584 -11.00 -55.25 37.31
N TYR A 585 -11.62 -54.21 37.91
CA TYR A 585 -11.64 -53.77 39.35
C TYR A 585 -10.33 -53.73 40.19
N ASP A 586 -10.06 -52.89 41.19
CA ASP A 586 -10.65 -51.73 41.88
C ASP A 586 -9.65 -51.33 43.00
N SER A 587 -9.84 -50.13 43.57
CA SER A 587 -9.53 -49.68 44.94
C SER A 587 -8.24 -48.89 45.25
N GLY A 588 -8.45 -47.69 45.81
CA GLY A 588 -7.67 -47.21 46.96
C GLY A 588 -7.16 -45.75 46.96
N SER A 589 -8.02 -44.81 47.41
CA SER A 589 -7.78 -43.54 48.16
C SER A 589 -6.34 -43.02 48.38
N ASN A 590 -6.00 -41.72 48.40
CA ASN A 590 -6.68 -40.54 48.95
C ASN A 590 -5.79 -39.30 48.67
N GLY A 591 -6.38 -38.10 48.49
CA GLY A 591 -5.78 -36.86 49.00
C GLY A 591 -5.46 -35.70 48.02
N SER A 592 -6.31 -34.68 48.08
CA SER A 592 -5.98 -33.24 48.15
C SER A 592 -5.92 -32.38 46.87
N THR A 593 -6.84 -31.41 46.89
CA THR A 593 -6.79 -30.01 46.43
C THR A 593 -6.93 -29.68 44.94
N THR A 594 -8.06 -29.03 44.70
CA THR A 594 -8.63 -28.37 43.52
C THR A 594 -7.83 -27.18 42.98
N SER A 595 -7.65 -27.16 41.66
CA SER A 595 -7.70 -25.94 40.83
C SER A 595 -8.29 -26.30 39.47
N GLU A 596 -9.54 -25.88 39.22
CA GLU A 596 -10.23 -25.87 37.91
C GLU A 596 -9.43 -24.94 36.96
N SER A 597 -8.83 -25.34 35.85
CA SER A 597 -9.33 -25.93 34.58
C SER A 597 -10.01 -24.91 33.64
N GLU A 598 -9.21 -24.10 32.94
CA GLU A 598 -9.54 -23.60 31.60
C GLU A 598 -8.75 -24.43 30.57
N SER A 599 -9.48 -25.07 29.66
CA SER A 599 -8.98 -25.97 28.63
C SER A 599 -8.39 -25.18 27.45
N THR A 600 -7.08 -25.26 27.25
CA THR A 600 -6.41 -24.91 26.00
C THR A 600 -6.48 -26.09 25.02
N MET A 601 -7.29 -25.97 23.96
CA MET A 601 -7.13 -26.75 22.73
C MET A 601 -6.65 -25.78 21.65
N ASP A 602 -5.40 -25.94 21.23
CA ASP A 602 -4.95 -25.87 19.83
C ASP A 602 -3.43 -26.04 19.80
N SER A 603 -3.00 -27.27 19.47
CA SER A 603 -1.63 -27.59 19.09
C SER A 603 -1.65 -28.41 17.81
N GLU A 604 -1.58 -27.75 16.66
CA GLU A 604 -1.14 -28.39 15.43
C GLU A 604 0.38 -28.22 15.31
N SER A 605 1.07 -29.33 15.55
CA SER A 605 2.51 -29.51 15.43
C SER A 605 2.83 -29.92 13.99
N ASP A 606 3.39 -29.01 13.20
CA ASP A 606 4.08 -29.33 11.95
C ASP A 606 5.45 -29.95 12.26
N SER A 607 5.49 -31.28 12.37
CA SER A 607 6.73 -32.05 12.37
C SER A 607 7.23 -32.26 10.93
N GLU A 608 8.23 -31.48 10.53
CA GLU A 608 8.99 -31.72 9.28
C GLU A 608 9.78 -33.04 9.35
N PRO A 609 9.93 -33.79 8.23
CA PRO A 609 10.64 -35.06 8.23
C PRO A 609 12.17 -34.89 8.34
N GLU A 610 12.76 -35.76 9.17
CA GLU A 610 14.16 -36.01 9.58
C GLU A 610 15.28 -36.06 8.50
N ILE A 611 15.20 -35.35 7.38
CA ILE A 611 16.26 -35.33 6.36
C ILE A 611 17.34 -34.26 6.62
N LEU A 612 17.13 -33.33 7.56
CA LEU A 612 18.06 -32.23 7.84
C LEU A 612 18.95 -32.40 9.09
N SER A 613 18.85 -33.52 9.83
CA SER A 613 19.53 -33.69 11.13
C SER A 613 20.88 -34.41 11.10
N ARG A 614 21.46 -34.72 9.93
CA ARG A 614 22.82 -35.28 9.86
C ARG A 614 23.87 -34.19 9.56
N PRO A 615 24.92 -34.05 10.40
CA PRO A 615 25.97 -33.07 10.18
C PRO A 615 26.86 -33.54 9.03
N ARG A 616 26.65 -33.00 7.83
CA ARG A 616 27.69 -33.03 6.79
C ARG A 616 28.46 -31.72 6.86
N ASN A 617 29.66 -31.82 7.41
CA ASN A 617 30.69 -30.81 7.38
C ASN A 617 31.04 -30.46 5.92
N TYR A 618 30.38 -29.45 5.34
CA TYR A 618 30.95 -28.63 4.29
C TYR A 618 30.58 -27.17 4.56
N VAL A 619 31.59 -26.44 5.00
CA VAL A 619 31.70 -25.00 5.27
C VAL A 619 30.65 -24.13 4.56
N THR A 620 29.71 -23.55 5.32
CA THR A 620 29.22 -22.17 5.10
C THR A 620 28.80 -21.57 6.43
N THR A 621 29.55 -20.59 6.94
CA THR A 621 29.05 -19.65 7.96
C THR A 621 27.84 -18.89 7.40
N ALA A 622 26.87 -18.51 8.25
CA ALA A 622 25.76 -17.67 7.81
C ALA A 622 26.25 -16.34 7.18
N ALA A 623 25.54 -15.83 6.19
CA ALA A 623 25.86 -14.54 5.58
C ALA A 623 25.72 -13.40 6.60
N ARG A 624 26.68 -12.47 6.62
CA ARG A 624 26.76 -11.39 7.62
C ARG A 624 25.89 -10.19 7.27
N SER A 625 25.51 -10.05 6.01
CA SER A 625 24.59 -9.04 5.50
C SER A 625 23.90 -9.53 4.23
N VAL A 626 22.96 -8.75 3.71
CA VAL A 626 22.25 -9.05 2.45
C VAL A 626 23.23 -8.96 1.27
N GLU A 627 24.12 -7.97 1.28
CA GLU A 627 25.15 -7.79 0.26
C GLU A 627 26.15 -8.96 0.27
N ASP A 628 26.47 -9.52 1.44
CA ASP A 628 27.29 -10.72 1.57
C ASP A 628 26.54 -11.97 1.04
N ALA A 629 25.24 -12.08 1.26
CA ALA A 629 24.43 -13.16 0.70
C ALA A 629 24.38 -13.10 -0.83
N ASP A 630 24.09 -11.93 -1.40
CA ASP A 630 24.04 -11.70 -2.84
C ASP A 630 25.42 -11.95 -3.48
N HIS A 631 26.49 -11.46 -2.85
CA HIS A 631 27.85 -11.69 -3.33
C HIS A 631 28.23 -13.17 -3.31
N ARG A 632 27.91 -13.90 -2.23
CA ARG A 632 28.16 -15.34 -2.13
C ARG A 632 27.37 -16.12 -3.18
N GLU A 633 26.14 -15.71 -3.47
CA GLU A 633 25.33 -16.34 -4.50
C GLU A 633 25.94 -16.13 -5.90
N VAL A 634 26.41 -14.92 -6.20
CA VAL A 634 27.14 -14.61 -7.45
C VAL A 634 28.40 -15.47 -7.58
N VAL A 635 29.18 -15.62 -6.50
CA VAL A 635 30.39 -16.44 -6.47
C VAL A 635 30.07 -17.93 -6.67
N ALA A 636 29.03 -18.44 -6.01
CA ALA A 636 28.58 -19.82 -6.16
C ALA A 636 28.15 -20.11 -7.61
N ARG A 637 27.41 -19.18 -8.25
CA ARG A 637 27.00 -19.29 -9.66
C ARG A 637 28.20 -19.30 -10.60
N HIS A 638 29.21 -18.46 -10.35
CA HIS A 638 30.44 -18.44 -11.14
C HIS A 638 31.23 -19.75 -11.02
N PHE A 639 31.29 -20.32 -9.81
CA PHE A 639 31.95 -21.60 -9.56
C PHE A 639 31.25 -22.76 -10.26
N VAL A 640 29.91 -22.84 -10.16
CA VAL A 640 29.10 -23.89 -10.80
C VAL A 640 29.25 -23.85 -12.32
N ARG A 641 29.28 -22.65 -12.93
CA ARG A 641 29.52 -22.49 -14.37
C ARG A 641 30.89 -23.04 -14.78
N LYS A 642 31.94 -22.67 -14.06
CA LYS A 642 33.32 -23.10 -14.34
C LYS A 642 33.53 -24.60 -14.10
N TRP A 643 32.84 -25.16 -13.12
CA TRP A 643 32.81 -26.59 -12.86
C TRP A 643 32.14 -27.36 -14.01
N ARG A 644 31.00 -26.87 -14.53
CA ARG A 644 30.29 -27.48 -15.67
C ARG A 644 31.14 -27.54 -16.93
N GLU A 645 31.84 -26.45 -17.25
CA GLU A 645 32.79 -26.39 -18.36
C GLU A 645 33.88 -27.47 -18.22
N LYS A 646 34.45 -27.60 -17.02
CA LYS A 646 35.47 -28.64 -16.74
C LYS A 646 34.92 -30.06 -16.71
N ALA A 647 33.65 -30.24 -16.35
CA ALA A 647 32.99 -31.53 -16.30
C ALA A 647 32.46 -32.00 -17.67
N GLY A 648 32.64 -31.21 -18.74
CA GLY A 648 32.17 -31.56 -20.09
C GLY A 648 30.65 -31.54 -20.24
N LEU A 649 29.94 -30.88 -19.32
CA LEU A 649 28.49 -30.73 -19.36
C LEU A 649 28.14 -29.54 -20.25
N GLY A 650 27.97 -29.82 -21.55
CA GLY A 650 27.61 -28.82 -22.56
C GLY A 650 26.28 -28.09 -22.27
N PRO A 651 26.10 -26.86 -22.78
CA PRO A 651 24.94 -26.01 -22.52
C PRO A 651 23.59 -26.67 -22.90
N ASP A 652 23.62 -27.63 -23.82
CA ASP A 652 22.42 -28.21 -24.43
C ASP A 652 21.90 -29.46 -23.68
N LYS A 653 22.69 -30.04 -22.78
CA LYS A 653 22.34 -31.29 -22.06
C LYS A 653 21.65 -31.08 -20.71
N VAL A 654 21.72 -29.85 -20.17
CA VAL A 654 20.99 -29.42 -18.98
C VAL A 654 20.56 -27.99 -19.25
N GLN A 655 19.33 -27.82 -19.74
CA GLN A 655 18.75 -26.50 -19.95
C GLN A 655 18.40 -25.90 -18.57
N PRO A 656 18.96 -24.74 -18.18
CA PRO A 656 18.25 -23.90 -17.24
C PRO A 656 16.94 -23.49 -17.90
N VAL A 657 15.83 -23.55 -17.15
CA VAL A 657 14.57 -22.95 -17.58
C VAL A 657 14.82 -21.45 -17.65
N ASP A 658 15.21 -20.90 -18.80
CA ASP A 658 15.20 -19.48 -19.13
C ASP A 658 15.80 -19.22 -20.53
N HIS A 659 14.95 -19.00 -21.53
CA HIS A 659 15.21 -17.94 -22.49
C HIS A 659 14.45 -16.69 -22.02
N ALA A 660 14.93 -16.09 -20.93
CA ALA A 660 14.60 -14.74 -20.52
C ALA A 660 15.86 -13.89 -20.73
N THR A 661 15.76 -12.88 -21.60
CA THR A 661 16.86 -12.07 -22.15
C THR A 661 17.49 -11.07 -21.19
N ASN A 662 17.44 -11.30 -19.87
CA ASN A 662 18.25 -10.57 -18.89
C ASN A 662 18.41 -11.44 -17.64
N GLY A 663 19.63 -11.94 -17.38
CA GLY A 663 19.98 -13.00 -16.42
C GLY A 663 19.76 -12.73 -14.93
N PHE A 664 18.55 -12.31 -14.53
CA PHE A 664 18.15 -12.05 -13.14
C PHE A 664 16.90 -12.83 -12.70
N SER A 665 16.34 -13.71 -13.52
CA SER A 665 15.22 -14.58 -13.13
C SER A 665 15.72 -15.80 -12.35
N PRO A 666 15.15 -16.13 -11.17
CA PRO A 666 15.37 -17.43 -10.55
C PRO A 666 14.46 -18.49 -11.19
N ALA A 667 15.08 -19.59 -11.62
CA ALA A 667 14.44 -20.69 -12.34
C ALA A 667 13.29 -21.43 -11.61
N TRP A 668 12.98 -21.08 -10.35
CA TRP A 668 11.97 -21.76 -9.54
C TRP A 668 10.63 -21.01 -9.43
N THR A 669 10.49 -19.79 -9.97
CA THR A 669 9.19 -19.10 -10.00
C THR A 669 9.10 -18.19 -11.22
N ARG A 670 7.97 -18.24 -11.94
CA ARG A 670 7.73 -17.33 -13.08
C ARG A 670 7.54 -15.91 -12.54
N ALA A 671 8.24 -14.94 -13.12
CA ALA A 671 8.01 -13.55 -12.79
C ALA A 671 6.64 -13.10 -13.33
N ILE A 672 5.89 -12.31 -12.56
CA ILE A 672 4.70 -11.63 -13.06
C ILE A 672 5.11 -10.43 -13.91
N ALA A 673 4.31 -10.09 -14.92
CA ALA A 673 4.52 -8.90 -15.73
C ALA A 673 3.20 -8.17 -16.01
N PRO A 674 2.47 -7.69 -14.99
CA PRO A 674 1.21 -6.99 -15.21
C PRO A 674 1.43 -5.74 -16.08
N VAL A 675 0.49 -5.50 -17.00
CA VAL A 675 0.50 -4.37 -17.92
C VAL A 675 -0.78 -3.54 -17.77
N LEU A 676 -0.76 -2.34 -18.36
CA LEU A 676 -1.97 -1.56 -18.57
C LEU A 676 -2.65 -2.09 -19.84
N GLU A 677 -3.96 -2.34 -19.76
CA GLU A 677 -4.74 -2.93 -20.85
C GLU A 677 -5.77 -1.95 -21.43
N GLY A 678 -5.87 -0.74 -20.86
CA GLY A 678 -6.88 0.24 -21.26
C GLY A 678 -8.27 -0.15 -20.76
N ARG A 679 -8.33 -0.79 -19.58
CA ARG A 679 -9.57 -1.09 -18.85
C ARG A 679 -10.28 0.20 -18.41
N ILE A 680 -9.52 1.26 -18.15
CA ILE A 680 -10.06 2.53 -17.66
C ILE A 680 -9.66 3.68 -18.59
N VAL A 681 -10.64 4.31 -19.23
CA VAL A 681 -10.41 5.31 -20.27
C VAL A 681 -11.02 6.66 -19.89
N GLN A 682 -10.21 7.72 -19.82
CA GLN A 682 -10.71 9.08 -19.73
C GLN A 682 -10.95 9.64 -21.15
N ILE A 683 -12.22 9.87 -21.51
CA ILE A 683 -12.63 10.19 -22.88
C ILE A 683 -12.36 11.66 -23.25
N ASP A 684 -12.49 12.58 -22.29
CA ASP A 684 -12.39 14.02 -22.51
C ASP A 684 -10.96 14.57 -22.41
N ARG A 685 -9.98 13.68 -22.25
CA ARG A 685 -8.56 14.06 -22.25
C ARG A 685 -8.16 14.42 -23.68
N LYS A 686 -8.13 15.72 -24.01
CA LYS A 686 -7.51 16.21 -25.26
C LYS A 686 -6.15 15.52 -25.39
N LYS A 687 -5.89 14.89 -26.56
CA LYS A 687 -4.53 14.45 -26.92
C LYS A 687 -3.62 15.67 -26.77
N ALA A 688 -2.79 15.66 -25.73
CA ALA A 688 -1.75 16.66 -25.51
C ALA A 688 -0.60 16.40 -26.47
#